data_AF-A0A329QF01-F1
#
_entry.id   AF-A0A329QF01-F1
#
_cell.length_a   1.000
_cell.length_b   1.000
_cell.length_c   1.000
_cell.angle_alpha   90.00
_cell.angle_beta   90.00
_cell.angle_gamma   90.00
#
_symmetry.space_group_name_H-M   'P 1'
#
loop_
_entity.id
_entity.type
_entity.pdbx_description
1 polymer ?
#
loop_
_entity_poly.entity_id
_entity_poly.type
_entity_poly.pdbx_seq_one_letter_code
_entity_poly.pdbx_strand_id
1 'polypeptide(L)'
;MTPRRSIDVRRKHSRALAIGSGLALVVGGGAASSAGTEPGHEPDDRPISVVNWNDERQTVDGFGGSFAFHKAGSIQRLDEPIRTRILDMIFNRDNGIGMDIVRVMVGDGGLGEWGDDVYDGPTDTIMPEPGELVWDQPDWDEKKDDFDRYQIWLMNEAKKRGVDTFVASAWSPPAWMKENASVTGGGDGPNRLRDDMYQEYADYLAEYVLGYEEHFDIEIDYISPANEPDFSGGYSSSLWTPEELNEFVRDYLAPTFDERDVPAQILLGEAIEFSDEYVRPALNDPDTVDDVDVVAAHAYAGLVDDATAPDPDEWTTSNDLGKTIWQTEYMNQGAPQDRIFENNTITDGLRYANVIGNMIEMVDLNAYFWWWPASNSGADGSNLIRLMNDGSPQSGNPTETGEYRTFKRYYTFGNYSRFIEPGDVAIGTDARPADDVLVTAYKDPGTGEFAIVAVNNADDDRAIRFDLDGFPSDLDSVVPYRTSASENLWKQEDVDVVDGTLDVKLRGSSVTTFVPQEAELPDLPRVRDVFSTYPAEENDGMSRGLKIRDDGDGGAMLTNIRHGTHVEYANVNFADGSAAGFLDQKGELRMHARVAPMRGGTIEVRLDDPRNGPVVGELDVPAADDPHACARPWAGWCPSEWITVSTDIDTDPDDGAYGFHDMYLVFENHPRANLKMFNLDAVEFSD
;
A
#
# COMPACT_ATOMS: atom_id res chain seq x y z
N MET A 1 9.81 13.39 -36.57
CA MET A 1 9.14 14.06 -37.72
C MET A 1 8.56 13.01 -38.67
N THR A 2 7.30 12.64 -38.46
CA THR A 2 6.30 12.06 -39.40
C THR A 2 5.00 11.89 -38.58
N PRO A 3 3.79 11.95 -39.19
CA PRO A 3 2.69 12.74 -38.62
C PRO A 3 1.51 11.91 -38.06
N ARG A 4 0.92 12.43 -36.97
CA ARG A 4 -0.37 12.01 -36.40
C ARG A 4 -1.53 12.45 -37.31
N ARG A 5 -2.47 11.54 -37.60
CA ARG A 5 -3.78 11.83 -38.20
C ARG A 5 -4.81 12.04 -37.11
N SER A 6 -5.49 13.19 -37.14
CA SER A 6 -6.68 13.49 -36.36
C SER A 6 -7.92 12.92 -37.06
N ILE A 7 -8.86 12.37 -36.28
CA ILE A 7 -10.22 12.08 -36.74
C ILE A 7 -11.18 12.92 -35.90
N ASP A 8 -11.98 13.68 -36.63
CA ASP A 8 -12.95 14.69 -36.22
C ASP A 8 -14.35 14.07 -36.39
N VAL A 9 -15.16 13.97 -35.32
CA VAL A 9 -16.54 13.49 -35.42
C VAL A 9 -17.50 14.58 -34.95
N ARG A 10 -18.27 15.08 -35.91
CA ARG A 10 -19.28 16.14 -35.77
C ARG A 10 -20.58 15.64 -35.17
N ARG A 11 -21.13 16.47 -34.27
CA ARG A 11 -22.55 16.53 -33.86
C ARG A 11 -23.51 16.90 -35.00
N LYS A 12 -24.72 16.30 -34.99
CA LYS A 12 -26.04 16.83 -35.44
C LYS A 12 -27.13 16.10 -34.62
N HIS A 13 -27.90 16.73 -33.72
CA HIS A 13 -29.20 17.44 -33.93
C HIS A 13 -30.19 16.61 -34.80
N SER A 14 -31.47 16.32 -34.46
CA SER A 14 -32.50 17.10 -33.74
C SER A 14 -33.86 16.32 -33.64
N ARG A 15 -34.74 16.77 -32.71
CA ARG A 15 -36.24 16.79 -32.72
C ARG A 15 -37.03 15.47 -32.44
N ALA A 16 -38.20 15.45 -31.80
CA ALA A 16 -39.02 16.44 -31.08
C ALA A 16 -40.18 15.73 -30.31
N LEU A 17 -40.63 16.41 -29.25
CA LEU A 17 -41.88 16.37 -28.47
C LEU A 17 -43.14 15.66 -29.03
N ALA A 18 -43.87 14.97 -28.14
CA ALA A 18 -45.33 14.93 -28.15
C ALA A 18 -45.90 14.88 -26.71
N ILE A 19 -46.76 15.86 -26.41
CA ILE A 19 -47.51 16.06 -25.17
C ILE A 19 -48.85 15.33 -25.28
N GLY A 20 -49.30 14.68 -24.21
CA GLY A 20 -50.66 14.15 -24.10
C GLY A 20 -51.18 14.22 -22.66
N SER A 21 -51.93 15.28 -22.37
CA SER A 21 -52.67 15.48 -21.11
C SER A 21 -53.95 14.65 -21.07
N GLY A 22 -54.31 14.13 -19.90
CA GLY A 22 -55.58 13.44 -19.67
C GLY A 22 -55.92 13.33 -18.18
N LEU A 23 -56.41 14.42 -17.61
CA LEU A 23 -56.98 14.49 -16.26
C LEU A 23 -58.40 13.91 -16.30
N ALA A 24 -58.73 12.95 -15.43
CA ALA A 24 -60.10 12.55 -15.15
C ALA A 24 -60.30 12.44 -13.63
N LEU A 25 -60.96 13.47 -13.06
CA LEU A 25 -61.54 13.44 -11.73
C LEU A 25 -62.71 12.45 -11.71
N VAL A 26 -62.68 11.50 -10.78
CA VAL A 26 -63.89 10.81 -10.28
C VAL A 26 -64.00 11.10 -8.80
N VAL A 27 -65.00 11.91 -8.43
CA VAL A 27 -65.41 12.15 -7.05
C VAL A 27 -66.37 11.03 -6.66
N GLY A 28 -65.95 10.15 -5.75
CA GLY A 28 -66.80 9.18 -5.08
C GLY A 28 -66.58 9.25 -3.58
N GLY A 29 -67.54 9.83 -2.86
CA GLY A 29 -67.55 9.85 -1.40
C GLY A 29 -67.92 8.48 -0.83
N GLY A 30 -67.17 8.02 0.16
CA GLY A 30 -67.42 6.80 0.93
C GLY A 30 -66.67 6.86 2.25
N ALA A 31 -67.36 6.53 3.33
CA ALA A 31 -67.01 6.83 4.72
C ALA A 31 -65.78 6.08 5.25
N ALA A 32 -65.18 6.68 6.29
CA ALA A 32 -64.06 6.17 7.05
C ALA A 32 -64.31 4.78 7.67
N SER A 33 -63.29 3.93 7.57
CA SER A 33 -63.01 2.87 8.55
C SER A 33 -61.50 2.81 8.75
N SER A 34 -61.05 3.22 9.93
CA SER A 34 -59.69 3.05 10.41
C SER A 34 -59.40 1.57 10.63
N ALA A 35 -58.66 0.95 9.70
CA ALA A 35 -57.93 -0.28 9.96
C ALA A 35 -56.49 0.14 10.25
N GLY A 36 -55.96 -0.28 11.40
CA GLY A 36 -54.59 0.00 11.79
C GLY A 36 -53.62 -0.61 10.78
N THR A 37 -52.84 0.25 10.14
CA THR A 37 -51.60 -0.15 9.50
C THR A 37 -50.59 -0.39 10.61
N GLU A 38 -50.10 -1.63 10.72
CA GLU A 38 -48.78 -1.88 11.30
C GLU A 38 -47.77 -0.92 10.64
N PRO A 39 -46.72 -0.47 11.36
CA PRO A 39 -45.69 0.33 10.73
C PRO A 39 -45.05 -0.54 9.64
N GLY A 40 -45.38 -0.22 8.39
CA GLY A 40 -44.71 -0.80 7.25
C GLY A 40 -43.24 -0.43 7.38
N HIS A 41 -42.39 -1.45 7.42
CA HIS A 41 -40.97 -1.33 7.14
C HIS A 41 -40.89 -0.60 5.78
N GLU A 42 -40.35 0.62 5.76
CA GLU A 42 -39.90 1.18 4.48
C GLU A 42 -38.95 0.16 3.86
N PRO A 43 -39.00 -0.09 2.54
CA PRO A 43 -38.01 -0.93 1.90
C PRO A 43 -36.63 -0.35 2.25
N ASP A 44 -35.77 -1.20 2.79
CA ASP A 44 -34.38 -0.86 3.02
C ASP A 44 -33.70 -0.77 1.65
N ASP A 45 -33.63 0.43 1.07
CA ASP A 45 -33.06 0.70 -0.25
C ASP A 45 -31.51 0.76 -0.23
N ARG A 46 -30.87 0.38 0.89
CA ARG A 46 -29.39 0.33 0.97
C ARG A 46 -28.83 -0.76 0.06
N PRO A 47 -27.71 -0.51 -0.64
CA PRO A 47 -26.99 -1.56 -1.33
C PRO A 47 -26.57 -2.69 -0.37
N ILE A 48 -26.70 -3.93 -0.85
CA ILE A 48 -26.40 -5.15 -0.09
C ILE A 48 -25.23 -5.86 -0.76
N SER A 49 -24.26 -6.31 0.03
CA SER A 49 -23.26 -7.29 -0.38
C SER A 49 -23.48 -8.58 0.39
N VAL A 50 -23.80 -9.68 -0.28
CA VAL A 50 -23.80 -11.01 0.34
C VAL A 50 -22.37 -11.47 0.48
N VAL A 51 -21.97 -11.86 1.70
CA VAL A 51 -20.67 -12.50 1.99
C VAL A 51 -20.95 -13.95 2.36
N ASN A 52 -20.52 -14.88 1.51
CA ASN A 52 -20.90 -16.28 1.61
C ASN A 52 -19.77 -17.13 2.19
N TRP A 53 -19.89 -17.48 3.47
CA TRP A 53 -18.91 -18.29 4.19
C TRP A 53 -18.56 -19.61 3.52
N ASN A 54 -19.51 -20.23 2.81
CA ASN A 54 -19.35 -21.58 2.25
C ASN A 54 -18.88 -21.59 0.79
N ASP A 55 -18.74 -20.42 0.18
CA ASP A 55 -18.20 -20.27 -1.17
C ASP A 55 -16.69 -20.05 -1.10
N GLU A 56 -15.96 -21.11 -0.71
CA GLU A 56 -14.49 -21.09 -0.62
C GLU A 56 -13.86 -21.02 -2.01
N ARG A 57 -12.87 -20.14 -2.15
CA ARG A 57 -12.08 -19.92 -3.36
C ARG A 57 -10.61 -20.28 -3.12
N GLN A 58 -9.68 -19.50 -3.64
CA GLN A 58 -8.25 -19.73 -3.51
C GLN A 58 -7.77 -19.57 -2.05
N THR A 59 -6.72 -20.31 -1.71
CA THR A 59 -5.93 -20.09 -0.49
C THR A 59 -5.02 -18.88 -0.70
N VAL A 60 -4.93 -18.02 0.31
CA VAL A 60 -3.97 -16.92 0.35
C VAL A 60 -2.67 -17.45 0.93
N ASP A 61 -1.58 -17.33 0.17
CA ASP A 61 -0.24 -17.74 0.60
C ASP A 61 0.47 -16.62 1.37
N GLY A 62 0.00 -15.37 1.20
CA GLY A 62 0.38 -14.25 2.05
C GLY A 62 0.73 -12.98 1.29
N PHE A 63 1.29 -12.02 2.03
CA PHE A 63 1.69 -10.72 1.50
C PHE A 63 3.18 -10.49 1.74
N GLY A 64 3.90 -10.12 0.69
CA GLY A 64 5.35 -10.04 0.74
C GLY A 64 5.95 -8.72 0.26
N GLY A 65 7.27 -8.71 0.24
CA GLY A 65 8.00 -7.74 -0.56
C GLY A 65 9.47 -8.07 -0.73
N SER A 66 10.10 -7.38 -1.68
CA SER A 66 11.51 -7.59 -1.99
C SER A 66 12.44 -6.67 -1.20
N PHE A 67 13.60 -7.21 -0.87
CA PHE A 67 14.69 -6.49 -0.21
C PHE A 67 16.01 -6.63 -0.95
N ALA A 68 15.92 -7.02 -2.23
CA ALA A 68 17.01 -7.05 -3.19
C ALA A 68 17.71 -5.70 -3.30
N PHE A 69 18.83 -5.67 -4.01
CA PHE A 69 19.56 -4.44 -4.32
C PHE A 69 20.00 -3.64 -3.09
N HIS A 70 20.44 -4.37 -2.05
CA HIS A 70 20.90 -3.84 -0.76
C HIS A 70 19.88 -3.01 0.02
N LYS A 71 18.57 -3.07 -0.31
CA LYS A 71 17.54 -2.36 0.48
C LYS A 71 17.40 -2.91 1.90
N ALA A 72 17.64 -4.20 2.09
CA ALA A 72 17.87 -4.79 3.42
C ALA A 72 18.99 -4.05 4.20
N GLY A 73 20.06 -3.65 3.52
CA GLY A 73 21.18 -2.90 4.10
C GLY A 73 20.79 -1.51 4.58
N SER A 74 19.88 -0.82 3.87
CA SER A 74 19.34 0.47 4.31
C SER A 74 18.66 0.38 5.66
N ILE A 75 17.97 -0.73 5.94
CA ILE A 75 17.35 -0.98 7.25
C ILE A 75 18.43 -1.35 8.27
N GLN A 76 19.36 -2.25 7.91
CA GLN A 76 20.42 -2.71 8.80
C GLN A 76 21.30 -1.56 9.33
N ARG A 77 21.45 -0.47 8.57
CA ARG A 77 22.29 0.67 8.97
C ARG A 77 21.64 1.62 9.97
N LEU A 78 20.32 1.57 10.15
CA LEU A 78 19.61 2.41 11.13
C LEU A 78 20.06 2.10 12.55
N ASP A 79 20.15 3.09 13.43
CA ASP A 79 20.44 2.83 14.85
C ASP A 79 19.19 2.33 15.60
N GLU A 80 19.42 1.62 16.71
CA GLU A 80 18.33 1.30 17.63
C GLU A 80 17.86 2.55 18.39
N PRO A 81 16.54 2.71 18.65
CA PRO A 81 15.47 1.71 18.47
C PRO A 81 14.79 1.75 17.09
N ILE A 82 15.24 2.59 16.16
CA ILE A 82 14.57 2.80 14.88
C ILE A 82 14.66 1.56 14.00
N ARG A 83 15.81 0.89 13.96
CA ARG A 83 15.96 -0.37 13.21
C ARG A 83 14.90 -1.40 13.58
N THR A 84 14.77 -1.70 14.88
CA THR A 84 13.74 -2.62 15.37
C THR A 84 12.34 -2.13 15.02
N ARG A 85 12.07 -0.82 15.16
CA ARG A 85 10.77 -0.25 14.80
C ARG A 85 10.43 -0.46 13.32
N ILE A 86 11.36 -0.22 12.39
CA ILE A 86 11.11 -0.43 10.97
C ILE A 86 10.84 -1.91 10.66
N LEU A 87 11.60 -2.83 11.26
CA LEU A 87 11.37 -4.27 11.11
C LEU A 87 10.00 -4.70 11.67
N ASP A 88 9.60 -4.15 12.82
CA ASP A 88 8.28 -4.42 13.43
C ASP A 88 7.15 -3.84 12.58
N MET A 89 7.33 -2.65 12.01
CA MET A 89 6.38 -2.05 11.08
C MET A 89 6.15 -2.94 9.85
N ILE A 90 7.18 -3.64 9.36
CA ILE A 90 7.08 -4.51 8.19
C ILE A 90 6.48 -5.88 8.57
N PHE A 91 7.04 -6.57 9.56
CA PHE A 91 6.78 -8.00 9.78
C PHE A 91 5.91 -8.33 11.00
N ASN A 92 5.59 -7.37 11.88
CA ASN A 92 4.85 -7.66 13.11
C ASN A 92 3.41 -7.13 13.04
N ARG A 93 2.41 -8.01 13.17
CA ARG A 93 0.98 -7.64 13.10
C ARG A 93 0.51 -6.73 14.25
N ASP A 94 1.12 -6.83 15.43
CA ASP A 94 0.78 -5.98 16.57
C ASP A 94 1.27 -4.53 16.38
N ASN A 95 2.37 -4.34 15.67
CA ASN A 95 3.06 -3.03 15.59
C ASN A 95 3.21 -2.51 14.15
N GLY A 96 2.67 -3.21 13.16
CA GLY A 96 2.90 -3.00 11.74
C GLY A 96 1.88 -3.67 10.84
N ILE A 97 2.27 -3.88 9.59
CA ILE A 97 1.42 -4.47 8.54
C ILE A 97 1.55 -5.99 8.44
N GLY A 98 2.51 -6.61 9.13
CA GLY A 98 2.61 -8.06 9.23
C GLY A 98 2.79 -8.79 7.90
N MET A 99 3.82 -8.44 7.12
CA MET A 99 4.17 -9.20 5.91
C MET A 99 4.64 -10.62 6.26
N ASP A 100 4.28 -11.58 5.41
CA ASP A 100 4.49 -13.02 5.60
C ASP A 100 5.63 -13.58 4.74
N ILE A 101 6.01 -12.88 3.66
CA ILE A 101 6.94 -13.39 2.67
C ILE A 101 8.08 -12.40 2.39
N VAL A 102 9.31 -12.90 2.39
CA VAL A 102 10.51 -12.10 2.07
C VAL A 102 11.08 -12.57 0.72
N ARG A 103 11.13 -11.66 -0.25
CA ARG A 103 11.78 -11.88 -1.55
C ARG A 103 13.20 -11.30 -1.55
N VAL A 104 14.17 -12.10 -1.98
CA VAL A 104 15.59 -11.76 -2.06
C VAL A 104 16.15 -12.06 -3.45
N MET A 105 17.32 -11.48 -3.74
CA MET A 105 18.04 -11.72 -4.99
C MET A 105 19.01 -12.90 -4.84
N VAL A 106 18.97 -13.83 -5.79
CA VAL A 106 20.08 -14.77 -6.01
C VAL A 106 21.24 -13.97 -6.59
N GLY A 107 22.35 -13.87 -5.85
CA GLY A 107 23.46 -12.99 -6.22
C GLY A 107 24.20 -13.44 -7.47
N ASP A 108 24.51 -12.49 -8.36
CA ASP A 108 25.18 -12.76 -9.64
C ASP A 108 26.66 -12.35 -9.65
N GLY A 109 27.15 -11.74 -8.56
CA GLY A 109 28.55 -11.32 -8.42
C GLY A 109 28.93 -10.08 -9.23
N GLY A 110 27.95 -9.32 -9.75
CA GLY A 110 28.15 -8.17 -10.63
C GLY A 110 28.69 -6.91 -9.96
N LEU A 111 29.11 -6.95 -8.69
CA LEU A 111 29.65 -5.78 -7.98
C LEU A 111 30.88 -5.25 -8.72
N GLY A 112 30.85 -3.96 -9.04
CA GLY A 112 31.88 -3.29 -9.85
C GLY A 112 31.58 -3.26 -11.36
N GLU A 113 30.59 -4.00 -11.85
CA GLU A 113 30.01 -3.81 -13.18
C GLU A 113 28.93 -2.72 -13.13
N TRP A 114 28.05 -2.79 -12.13
CA TRP A 114 27.01 -1.81 -11.86
C TRP A 114 26.72 -1.72 -10.36
N GLY A 115 26.11 -0.62 -9.93
CA GLY A 115 25.79 -0.38 -8.52
C GLY A 115 26.99 -0.18 -7.60
N ASP A 116 26.74 -0.24 -6.30
CA ASP A 116 27.72 -0.18 -5.21
C ASP A 116 27.37 -1.15 -4.07
N ASP A 117 28.33 -1.42 -3.18
CA ASP A 117 28.25 -2.41 -2.11
C ASP A 117 27.45 -1.95 -0.86
N VAL A 118 26.92 -0.73 -0.87
CA VAL A 118 26.24 -0.12 0.27
C VAL A 118 24.76 0.09 -0.02
N TYR A 119 24.41 0.71 -1.14
CA TYR A 119 23.08 1.29 -1.34
C TYR A 119 22.24 0.66 -2.42
N ASP A 120 22.85 0.34 -3.55
CA ASP A 120 22.12 -0.09 -4.72
C ASP A 120 23.05 -0.88 -5.63
N GLY A 121 22.88 -2.20 -5.66
CA GLY A 121 23.79 -3.05 -6.40
C GLY A 121 23.46 -4.54 -6.31
N PRO A 122 24.13 -5.37 -7.11
CA PRO A 122 23.97 -6.82 -7.07
C PRO A 122 24.57 -7.40 -5.77
N THR A 123 24.20 -8.62 -5.44
CA THR A 123 24.77 -9.35 -4.29
C THR A 123 25.85 -10.35 -4.71
N ASP A 124 26.61 -10.83 -3.73
CA ASP A 124 27.66 -11.83 -3.94
C ASP A 124 27.08 -13.12 -4.55
N THR A 125 27.79 -13.69 -5.53
CA THR A 125 27.44 -15.01 -6.08
C THR A 125 28.09 -16.11 -5.28
N ILE A 126 27.40 -17.25 -5.15
CA ILE A 126 27.94 -18.46 -4.53
C ILE A 126 29.02 -19.12 -5.39
N MET A 127 29.12 -18.77 -6.67
CA MET A 127 30.06 -19.36 -7.64
C MET A 127 30.68 -18.29 -8.56
N PRO A 128 31.66 -17.52 -8.05
CA PRO A 128 32.28 -16.42 -8.79
C PRO A 128 33.06 -16.86 -10.04
N GLU A 129 33.57 -18.10 -10.05
CA GLU A 129 34.29 -18.69 -11.17
C GLU A 129 33.77 -20.10 -11.45
N PRO A 130 33.92 -20.64 -12.68
CA PRO A 130 33.39 -21.95 -13.05
C PRO A 130 33.85 -23.08 -12.11
N GLY A 131 32.89 -23.71 -11.42
CA GLY A 131 33.14 -24.83 -10.50
C GLY A 131 33.84 -24.45 -9.18
N GLU A 132 33.93 -23.16 -8.85
CA GLU A 132 34.52 -22.69 -7.59
C GLU A 132 33.44 -22.12 -6.66
N LEU A 133 32.84 -22.96 -5.82
CA LEU A 133 31.91 -22.53 -4.78
C LEU A 133 32.63 -21.74 -3.69
N VAL A 134 32.01 -20.66 -3.19
CA VAL A 134 32.60 -19.80 -2.14
C VAL A 134 32.85 -20.56 -0.84
N TRP A 135 32.00 -21.52 -0.51
CA TRP A 135 32.08 -22.30 0.73
C TRP A 135 33.06 -23.47 0.69
N ASP A 136 33.53 -23.86 -0.49
CA ASP A 136 34.61 -24.83 -0.65
C ASP A 136 36.00 -24.19 -0.46
N GLN A 137 36.06 -22.86 -0.39
CA GLN A 137 37.32 -22.13 -0.26
C GLN A 137 37.89 -22.27 1.17
N PRO A 138 39.23 -22.37 1.31
CA PRO A 138 39.85 -22.56 2.62
C PRO A 138 39.68 -21.39 3.58
N ASP A 139 39.26 -20.21 3.10
CA ASP A 139 38.99 -19.02 3.88
C ASP A 139 37.48 -18.73 4.06
N TRP A 140 36.59 -19.67 3.73
CA TRP A 140 35.14 -19.51 3.86
C TRP A 140 34.73 -19.11 5.27
N ASP A 141 35.21 -19.82 6.29
CA ASP A 141 34.89 -19.52 7.70
C ASP A 141 35.24 -18.09 8.11
N GLU A 142 36.23 -17.45 7.46
CA GLU A 142 36.62 -16.07 7.73
C GLU A 142 35.76 -15.04 6.97
N LYS A 143 35.18 -15.42 5.83
CA LYS A 143 34.39 -14.54 4.95
C LYS A 143 32.88 -14.70 5.09
N LYS A 144 32.43 -15.82 5.66
CA LYS A 144 31.03 -16.22 5.74
C LYS A 144 30.11 -15.14 6.31
N ASP A 145 30.56 -14.43 7.35
CA ASP A 145 29.76 -13.38 8.00
C ASP A 145 29.60 -12.11 7.13
N ASP A 146 30.47 -11.92 6.14
CA ASP A 146 30.41 -10.79 5.20
C ASP A 146 29.66 -11.12 3.91
N PHE A 147 29.60 -12.41 3.53
CA PHE A 147 28.89 -12.89 2.34
C PHE A 147 27.40 -12.61 2.43
N ASP A 148 26.83 -11.94 1.42
CA ASP A 148 25.40 -11.58 1.34
C ASP A 148 24.78 -11.08 2.67
N ARG A 149 25.58 -10.33 3.43
CA ARG A 149 25.29 -9.97 4.83
C ARG A 149 23.95 -9.27 5.04
N TYR A 150 23.44 -8.58 4.02
CA TYR A 150 22.21 -7.81 4.13
C TYR A 150 20.97 -8.69 4.02
N GLN A 151 20.92 -9.57 3.02
CA GLN A 151 19.75 -10.44 2.82
C GLN A 151 19.70 -11.51 3.91
N ILE A 152 20.84 -12.13 4.24
CA ILE A 152 20.94 -13.12 5.33
C ILE A 152 20.55 -12.51 6.68
N TRP A 153 21.01 -11.28 6.97
CA TRP A 153 20.60 -10.59 8.19
C TRP A 153 19.09 -10.34 8.23
N LEU A 154 18.51 -9.87 7.13
CA LEU A 154 17.09 -9.55 7.08
C LEU A 154 16.23 -10.81 7.25
N MET A 155 16.56 -11.90 6.54
CA MET A 155 15.84 -13.17 6.67
C MET A 155 15.86 -13.66 8.12
N ASN A 156 17.00 -13.55 8.81
CA ASN A 156 17.08 -13.86 10.24
C ASN A 156 16.24 -12.93 11.13
N GLU A 157 16.13 -11.64 10.80
CA GLU A 157 15.25 -10.71 11.51
C GLU A 157 13.75 -10.96 11.25
N ALA A 158 13.41 -11.43 10.06
CA ALA A 158 12.07 -11.85 9.68
C ALA A 158 11.65 -13.12 10.44
N LYS A 159 12.52 -14.15 10.50
CA LYS A 159 12.31 -15.38 11.30
C LYS A 159 12.00 -15.07 12.77
N LYS A 160 12.70 -14.10 13.37
CA LYS A 160 12.45 -13.67 14.76
C LYS A 160 11.04 -13.10 14.98
N ARG A 161 10.37 -12.68 13.92
CA ARG A 161 9.03 -12.08 13.92
C ARG A 161 7.95 -13.04 13.39
N GLY A 162 8.32 -14.29 13.09
CA GLY A 162 7.39 -15.33 12.65
C GLY A 162 7.29 -15.50 11.14
N VAL A 163 8.17 -14.84 10.37
CA VAL A 163 8.23 -14.99 8.90
C VAL A 163 9.25 -16.04 8.55
N ASP A 164 8.79 -17.14 7.97
CA ASP A 164 9.63 -18.27 7.56
C ASP A 164 9.52 -18.60 6.07
N THR A 165 8.71 -17.88 5.28
CA THR A 165 8.65 -18.06 3.82
C THR A 165 9.63 -17.14 3.09
N PHE A 166 10.63 -17.72 2.43
CA PHE A 166 11.67 -17.03 1.66
C PHE A 166 11.63 -17.37 0.17
N VAL A 167 11.59 -16.33 -0.66
CA VAL A 167 11.60 -16.43 -2.13
C VAL A 167 12.93 -15.88 -2.65
N ALA A 168 13.67 -16.67 -3.40
CA ALA A 168 14.91 -16.23 -4.05
C ALA A 168 14.72 -16.13 -5.57
N SER A 169 14.82 -14.93 -6.12
CA SER A 169 14.71 -14.70 -7.57
C SER A 169 16.07 -14.35 -8.18
N ALA A 170 16.41 -14.96 -9.31
CA ALA A 170 17.62 -14.64 -10.05
C ALA A 170 17.35 -13.57 -11.13
N TRP A 171 17.95 -12.39 -10.98
CA TRP A 171 17.92 -11.36 -12.04
C TRP A 171 18.83 -11.69 -13.21
N SER A 172 19.95 -12.36 -12.92
CA SER A 172 20.91 -12.77 -13.94
C SER A 172 21.68 -14.00 -13.43
N PRO A 173 22.04 -14.94 -14.33
CA PRO A 173 23.14 -15.84 -14.07
C PRO A 173 24.46 -15.05 -13.88
N PRO A 174 25.49 -15.63 -13.24
CA PRO A 174 26.85 -15.07 -13.23
C PRO A 174 27.37 -14.77 -14.63
N ALA A 175 28.15 -13.69 -14.77
CA ALA A 175 28.62 -13.19 -16.06
C ALA A 175 29.30 -14.27 -16.93
N TRP A 176 30.07 -15.18 -16.33
CA TRP A 176 30.80 -16.23 -17.05
C TRP A 176 29.89 -17.29 -17.70
N MET A 177 28.63 -17.41 -17.25
CA MET A 177 27.62 -18.29 -17.85
C MET A 177 26.90 -17.66 -19.05
N LYS A 178 27.05 -16.35 -19.26
CA LYS A 178 26.26 -15.58 -20.23
C LYS A 178 26.98 -15.35 -21.55
N GLU A 179 26.21 -15.22 -22.63
CA GLU A 179 26.75 -15.01 -23.97
C GLU A 179 27.50 -13.68 -24.10
N ASN A 180 27.05 -12.65 -23.37
CA ASN A 180 27.64 -11.31 -23.38
C ASN A 180 28.73 -11.09 -22.32
N ALA A 181 29.06 -12.12 -21.53
CA ALA A 181 30.05 -12.07 -20.46
C ALA A 181 29.83 -10.93 -19.43
N SER A 182 28.57 -10.64 -19.11
CA SER A 182 28.14 -9.49 -18.31
C SER A 182 26.83 -9.80 -17.60
N VAL A 183 26.65 -9.35 -16.36
CA VAL A 183 25.37 -9.56 -15.65
C VAL A 183 24.28 -8.59 -16.14
N THR A 184 24.66 -7.51 -16.81
CA THR A 184 23.76 -6.52 -17.38
C THR A 184 23.59 -6.69 -18.90
N GLY A 185 22.75 -5.85 -19.51
CA GLY A 185 22.67 -5.71 -20.97
C GLY A 185 23.86 -4.98 -21.61
N GLY A 186 24.87 -4.58 -20.83
CA GLY A 186 26.02 -3.79 -21.29
C GLY A 186 27.14 -4.59 -21.96
N GLY A 187 27.10 -5.92 -21.90
CA GLY A 187 28.13 -6.81 -22.44
C GLY A 187 28.19 -6.96 -23.95
N ASP A 188 29.18 -7.74 -24.41
CA ASP A 188 29.45 -8.00 -25.82
C ASP A 188 28.67 -9.24 -26.31
N GLY A 189 27.42 -9.07 -26.71
CA GLY A 189 26.60 -10.16 -27.27
C GLY A 189 25.16 -10.12 -26.79
N PRO A 190 24.36 -11.17 -27.06
CA PRO A 190 23.03 -11.30 -26.50
C PRO A 190 23.07 -11.40 -24.97
N ASN A 191 22.21 -10.65 -24.29
CA ASN A 191 22.08 -10.70 -22.84
C ASN A 191 21.23 -11.90 -22.41
N ARG A 192 21.75 -13.12 -22.54
CA ARG A 192 21.07 -14.37 -22.22
C ARG A 192 22.04 -15.44 -21.70
N LEU A 193 21.52 -16.47 -21.04
CA LEU A 193 22.28 -17.66 -20.66
C LEU A 193 22.77 -18.39 -21.92
N ARG A 194 24.00 -18.93 -21.90
CA ARG A 194 24.50 -19.77 -22.99
C ARG A 194 23.83 -21.15 -22.97
N ASP A 195 23.49 -21.67 -24.14
CA ASP A 195 22.92 -23.03 -24.29
C ASP A 195 23.77 -24.11 -23.60
N ASP A 196 25.09 -23.99 -23.60
CA ASP A 196 25.99 -24.97 -22.98
C ASP A 196 26.12 -24.85 -21.45
N MET A 197 25.39 -23.90 -20.83
CA MET A 197 25.41 -23.62 -19.39
C MET A 197 24.09 -23.95 -18.68
N TYR A 198 23.08 -24.52 -19.36
CA TYR A 198 21.76 -24.80 -18.76
C TYR A 198 21.89 -25.75 -17.56
N GLN A 199 22.59 -26.88 -17.70
CA GLN A 199 22.80 -27.80 -16.58
C GLN A 199 23.56 -27.14 -15.42
N GLU A 200 24.64 -26.41 -15.71
CA GLU A 200 25.45 -25.73 -14.69
C GLU A 200 24.64 -24.65 -13.95
N TYR A 201 23.71 -23.97 -14.63
CA TYR A 201 22.83 -23.00 -14.00
C TYR A 201 21.75 -23.67 -13.13
N ALA A 202 21.20 -24.82 -13.54
CA ALA A 202 20.32 -25.63 -12.69
C ALA A 202 21.04 -26.11 -11.42
N ASP A 203 22.27 -26.61 -11.58
CA ASP A 203 23.13 -27.00 -10.46
C ASP A 203 23.43 -25.81 -9.54
N TYR A 204 23.72 -24.64 -10.10
CA TYR A 204 23.93 -23.40 -9.36
C TYR A 204 22.72 -23.00 -8.50
N LEU A 205 21.50 -23.05 -9.05
CA LEU A 205 20.29 -22.74 -8.29
C LEU A 205 20.04 -23.78 -7.17
N ALA A 206 20.30 -25.07 -7.44
CA ALA A 206 20.23 -26.11 -6.41
C ALA A 206 21.27 -25.92 -5.29
N GLU A 207 22.52 -25.57 -5.64
CA GLU A 207 23.58 -25.24 -4.68
C GLU A 207 23.22 -24.00 -3.85
N TYR A 208 22.54 -23.01 -4.42
CA TYR A 208 22.08 -21.84 -3.69
C TYR A 208 21.10 -22.24 -2.57
N VAL A 209 20.06 -23.03 -2.91
CA VAL A 209 19.06 -23.47 -1.93
C VAL A 209 19.72 -24.30 -0.82
N LEU A 210 20.45 -25.35 -1.18
CA LEU A 210 21.05 -26.27 -0.22
C LEU A 210 22.15 -25.59 0.62
N GLY A 211 22.96 -24.73 0.00
CA GLY A 211 24.02 -24.00 0.68
C GLY A 211 23.51 -22.97 1.68
N TYR A 212 22.36 -22.34 1.42
CA TYR A 212 21.74 -21.41 2.37
C TYR A 212 21.24 -22.12 3.63
N GLU A 213 20.66 -23.31 3.48
CA GLU A 213 20.27 -24.14 4.61
C GLU A 213 21.53 -24.60 5.39
N GLU A 214 22.50 -25.22 4.71
CA GLU A 214 23.70 -25.79 5.34
C GLU A 214 24.55 -24.73 6.06
N HIS A 215 24.74 -23.57 5.44
CA HIS A 215 25.65 -22.56 5.97
C HIS A 215 24.94 -21.52 6.82
N PHE A 216 23.68 -21.18 6.58
CA PHE A 216 23.02 -20.06 7.27
C PHE A 216 21.79 -20.46 8.09
N ASP A 217 21.37 -21.72 8.07
CA ASP A 217 20.12 -22.18 8.72
C ASP A 217 18.90 -21.40 8.16
N ILE A 218 18.92 -21.15 6.86
CA ILE A 218 17.87 -20.47 6.10
C ILE A 218 17.38 -21.42 5.01
N GLU A 219 16.15 -21.91 5.17
CA GLU A 219 15.44 -22.66 4.14
C GLU A 219 14.93 -21.65 3.10
N ILE A 220 15.17 -21.91 1.82
CA ILE A 220 14.60 -21.13 0.72
C ILE A 220 13.40 -21.93 0.22
N ASP A 221 12.19 -21.41 0.42
CA ASP A 221 10.95 -22.11 0.09
C ASP A 221 10.64 -22.08 -1.41
N TYR A 222 10.95 -20.97 -2.07
CA TYR A 222 10.70 -20.80 -3.50
C TYR A 222 11.92 -20.22 -4.20
N ILE A 223 12.20 -20.72 -5.39
CA ILE A 223 13.26 -20.20 -6.25
C ILE A 223 12.77 -19.94 -7.66
N SER A 224 13.12 -18.75 -8.17
CA SER A 224 12.83 -18.33 -9.54
C SER A 224 14.10 -18.27 -10.37
N PRO A 225 14.14 -18.94 -11.54
CA PRO A 225 15.32 -18.97 -12.38
C PRO A 225 15.54 -17.66 -13.15
N ALA A 226 14.53 -16.79 -13.25
CA ALA A 226 14.60 -15.55 -14.02
C ALA A 226 13.57 -14.52 -13.55
N ASN A 227 14.04 -13.37 -13.09
CA ASN A 227 13.24 -12.15 -12.94
C ASN A 227 13.14 -11.41 -14.28
N GLU A 228 11.95 -10.95 -14.65
CA GLU A 228 11.68 -10.16 -15.86
C GLU A 228 12.42 -10.70 -17.09
N PRO A 229 12.14 -11.96 -17.50
CA PRO A 229 12.80 -12.59 -18.65
C PRO A 229 12.60 -11.83 -19.97
N ASP A 230 11.65 -10.90 -20.02
CA ASP A 230 11.36 -10.00 -21.13
C ASP A 230 12.14 -8.66 -21.08
N PHE A 231 13.00 -8.47 -20.08
CA PHE A 231 13.76 -7.25 -19.87
C PHE A 231 15.28 -7.41 -20.02
N SER A 232 15.92 -6.37 -20.59
CA SER A 232 17.38 -6.25 -20.64
C SER A 232 17.78 -4.80 -20.41
N GLY A 233 18.49 -4.53 -19.32
CA GLY A 233 18.76 -3.17 -18.84
C GLY A 233 20.21 -2.90 -18.43
N GLY A 234 20.41 -1.77 -17.77
CA GLY A 234 21.71 -1.33 -17.23
C GLY A 234 22.03 -1.89 -15.84
N TYR A 235 21.21 -2.81 -15.35
CA TYR A 235 21.37 -3.57 -14.12
C TYR A 235 21.21 -5.07 -14.42
N SER A 236 21.38 -5.92 -13.41
CA SER A 236 21.27 -7.38 -13.51
C SER A 236 20.02 -7.78 -14.27
N SER A 237 20.19 -8.46 -15.41
CA SER A 237 19.09 -8.89 -16.27
C SER A 237 19.56 -10.00 -17.20
N SER A 238 18.67 -10.93 -17.54
CA SER A 238 18.92 -11.97 -18.54
C SER A 238 17.63 -12.25 -19.29
N LEU A 239 17.69 -12.17 -20.62
CA LEU A 239 16.56 -12.49 -21.48
C LEU A 239 16.33 -14.00 -21.56
N TRP A 240 15.07 -14.37 -21.50
CA TRP A 240 14.57 -15.71 -21.79
C TRP A 240 13.28 -15.63 -22.61
N THR A 241 13.10 -16.56 -23.52
CA THR A 241 11.80 -16.80 -24.16
C THR A 241 10.96 -17.75 -23.31
N PRO A 242 9.62 -17.71 -23.43
CA PRO A 242 8.75 -18.68 -22.78
C PRO A 242 9.11 -20.14 -23.08
N GLU A 243 9.57 -20.44 -24.31
CA GLU A 243 10.03 -21.78 -24.68
C GLU A 243 11.37 -22.17 -24.04
N GLU A 244 12.33 -21.24 -23.93
CA GLU A 244 13.62 -21.48 -23.25
C GLU A 244 13.40 -21.73 -21.75
N LEU A 245 12.46 -21.03 -21.11
CA LEU A 245 12.08 -21.30 -19.71
C LEU A 245 11.49 -22.69 -19.54
N ASN A 246 10.57 -23.10 -20.42
CA ASN A 246 10.03 -24.46 -20.39
C ASN A 246 11.13 -25.51 -20.57
N GLU A 247 12.01 -25.34 -21.57
CA GLU A 247 13.14 -26.25 -21.79
C GLU A 247 14.06 -26.31 -20.57
N PHE A 248 14.39 -25.17 -19.97
CA PHE A 248 15.23 -25.11 -18.78
C PHE A 248 14.62 -25.88 -17.60
N VAL A 249 13.32 -25.67 -17.32
CA VAL A 249 12.64 -26.38 -16.22
C VAL A 249 12.57 -27.88 -16.50
N ARG A 250 12.05 -28.27 -17.67
CA ARG A 250 11.82 -29.67 -18.04
C ARG A 250 13.09 -30.51 -18.06
N ASP A 251 14.13 -29.99 -18.72
CA ASP A 251 15.29 -30.80 -19.09
C ASP A 251 16.44 -30.65 -18.08
N TYR A 252 16.42 -29.63 -17.21
CA TYR A 252 17.55 -29.31 -16.33
C TYR A 252 17.13 -29.03 -14.89
N LEU A 253 16.31 -28.01 -14.60
CA LEU A 253 16.03 -27.57 -13.23
C LEU A 253 15.28 -28.63 -12.42
N ALA A 254 14.10 -29.06 -12.89
CA ALA A 254 13.28 -30.02 -12.16
C ALA A 254 13.98 -31.39 -12.00
N PRO A 255 14.62 -31.96 -13.03
CA PRO A 255 15.44 -33.17 -12.87
C PRO A 255 16.58 -33.02 -11.85
N THR A 256 17.21 -31.85 -11.79
CA THR A 256 18.29 -31.58 -10.83
C THR A 256 17.74 -31.50 -9.40
N PHE A 257 16.58 -30.86 -9.22
CA PHE A 257 15.92 -30.75 -7.92
C PHE A 257 15.48 -32.12 -7.42
N ASP A 258 14.89 -32.94 -8.28
CA ASP A 258 14.53 -34.33 -8.00
C ASP A 258 15.74 -35.21 -7.67
N GLU A 259 16.83 -35.12 -8.44
CA GLU A 259 18.03 -35.95 -8.21
C GLU A 259 18.72 -35.60 -6.88
N ARG A 260 18.66 -34.33 -6.49
CA ARG A 260 19.37 -33.79 -5.33
C ARG A 260 18.50 -33.61 -4.08
N ASP A 261 17.22 -33.99 -4.16
CA ASP A 261 16.22 -33.79 -3.10
C ASP A 261 16.16 -32.32 -2.63
N VAL A 262 16.15 -31.36 -3.58
CA VAL A 262 16.08 -29.92 -3.26
C VAL A 262 14.67 -29.59 -2.74
N PRO A 263 14.53 -28.96 -1.55
CA PRO A 263 13.22 -28.74 -0.94
C PRO A 263 12.44 -27.54 -1.53
N ALA A 264 13.13 -26.61 -2.21
CA ALA A 264 12.52 -25.41 -2.77
C ALA A 264 11.57 -25.73 -3.92
N GLN A 265 10.45 -25.02 -3.96
CA GLN A 265 9.49 -25.03 -5.04
C GLN A 265 9.91 -24.11 -6.20
N ILE A 266 9.50 -24.46 -7.41
CA ILE A 266 9.83 -23.70 -8.63
C ILE A 266 8.75 -22.64 -8.86
N LEU A 267 9.16 -21.38 -8.75
CA LEU A 267 8.37 -20.21 -9.10
C LEU A 267 8.76 -19.75 -10.51
N LEU A 268 7.83 -19.72 -11.45
CA LEU A 268 8.14 -19.47 -12.87
C LEU A 268 7.34 -18.32 -13.45
N GLY A 269 7.97 -17.52 -14.31
CA GLY A 269 7.33 -16.46 -15.10
C GLY A 269 7.99 -15.11 -14.85
N GLU A 270 7.63 -14.47 -13.74
CA GLU A 270 8.10 -13.14 -13.27
C GLU A 270 8.24 -12.08 -14.38
N ALA A 271 7.42 -12.17 -15.44
CA ALA A 271 7.44 -11.22 -16.55
C ALA A 271 6.88 -9.85 -16.13
N ILE A 272 7.28 -8.79 -16.83
CA ILE A 272 6.83 -7.41 -16.54
C ILE A 272 5.29 -7.28 -16.61
N GLU A 273 4.68 -7.95 -17.58
CA GLU A 273 3.25 -7.93 -17.83
C GLU A 273 2.51 -8.96 -16.97
N PHE A 274 1.44 -8.51 -16.31
CA PHE A 274 0.62 -9.35 -15.44
C PHE A 274 -0.27 -10.33 -16.23
N SER A 275 0.32 -11.40 -16.72
CA SER A 275 -0.35 -12.47 -17.48
C SER A 275 0.34 -13.81 -17.28
N ASP A 276 -0.35 -14.91 -17.60
CA ASP A 276 0.25 -16.24 -17.64
C ASP A 276 1.04 -16.54 -18.94
N GLU A 277 1.19 -15.56 -19.86
CA GLU A 277 1.78 -15.78 -21.20
C GLU A 277 3.18 -16.42 -21.14
N TYR A 278 4.03 -15.93 -20.24
CA TYR A 278 5.41 -16.36 -20.12
C TYR A 278 5.60 -17.79 -19.58
N VAL A 279 4.56 -18.34 -18.96
CA VAL A 279 4.57 -19.73 -18.46
C VAL A 279 3.73 -20.69 -19.32
N ARG A 280 2.90 -20.18 -20.23
CA ARG A 280 2.01 -21.01 -21.08
C ARG A 280 2.72 -22.20 -21.74
N PRO A 281 3.95 -22.09 -22.29
CA PRO A 281 4.62 -23.27 -22.84
C PRO A 281 4.86 -24.37 -21.81
N ALA A 282 5.26 -24.03 -20.59
CA ALA A 282 5.45 -25.00 -19.50
C ALA A 282 4.12 -25.58 -19.01
N LEU A 283 3.08 -24.74 -18.87
CA LEU A 283 1.75 -25.20 -18.48
C LEU A 283 1.07 -26.11 -19.52
N ASN A 284 1.41 -25.95 -20.80
CA ASN A 284 0.92 -26.81 -21.88
C ASN A 284 1.80 -28.04 -22.15
N ASP A 285 2.97 -28.14 -21.51
CA ASP A 285 3.87 -29.30 -21.61
C ASP A 285 3.51 -30.32 -20.51
N PRO A 286 2.99 -31.52 -20.87
CA PRO A 286 2.63 -32.53 -19.88
C PRO A 286 3.84 -33.06 -19.09
N ASP A 287 5.07 -32.84 -19.57
CA ASP A 287 6.29 -33.25 -18.89
C ASP A 287 6.85 -32.14 -17.97
N THR A 288 6.18 -30.98 -17.85
CA THR A 288 6.68 -29.82 -17.08
C THR A 288 5.61 -29.14 -16.22
N VAL A 289 4.34 -29.29 -16.59
CA VAL A 289 3.23 -28.64 -15.89
C VAL A 289 3.23 -28.95 -14.40
N ASP A 290 3.58 -30.17 -13.98
CA ASP A 290 3.61 -30.55 -12.56
C ASP A 290 4.85 -30.03 -11.81
N ASP A 291 5.90 -29.63 -12.52
CA ASP A 291 7.12 -29.06 -11.93
C ASP A 291 7.01 -27.55 -11.67
N VAL A 292 6.01 -26.88 -12.25
CA VAL A 292 5.73 -25.46 -11.96
C VAL A 292 4.78 -25.39 -10.75
N ASP A 293 5.34 -25.12 -9.57
CA ASP A 293 4.58 -25.00 -8.33
C ASP A 293 3.76 -23.69 -8.30
N VAL A 294 4.39 -22.57 -8.68
CA VAL A 294 3.80 -21.23 -8.66
C VAL A 294 4.00 -20.54 -10.00
N VAL A 295 2.90 -20.02 -10.55
CA VAL A 295 2.95 -19.10 -11.69
C VAL A 295 3.07 -17.68 -11.16
N ALA A 296 4.12 -16.98 -11.58
CA ALA A 296 4.40 -15.63 -11.12
C ALA A 296 4.42 -14.62 -12.27
N ALA A 297 3.98 -13.40 -11.98
CA ALA A 297 4.13 -12.25 -12.86
C ALA A 297 4.29 -10.95 -12.05
N HIS A 298 4.86 -9.93 -12.67
CA HIS A 298 4.86 -8.57 -12.13
C HIS A 298 3.60 -7.83 -12.63
N ALA A 299 3.37 -6.60 -12.16
CA ALA A 299 2.20 -5.82 -12.57
C ALA A 299 2.51 -4.46 -13.20
N TYR A 300 3.74 -4.33 -13.72
CA TYR A 300 4.24 -3.13 -14.39
C TYR A 300 3.57 -2.87 -15.74
N ALA A 301 3.01 -3.91 -16.36
CA ALA A 301 2.11 -3.86 -17.50
C ALA A 301 0.95 -4.86 -17.31
N GLY A 302 -0.05 -4.83 -18.21
CA GLY A 302 -1.17 -5.78 -18.19
C GLY A 302 -2.37 -5.37 -17.31
N LEU A 303 -2.26 -4.30 -16.52
CA LEU A 303 -3.41 -3.77 -15.76
C LEU A 303 -4.31 -2.88 -16.62
N VAL A 304 -5.61 -2.96 -16.36
CA VAL A 304 -6.70 -2.19 -16.98
C VAL A 304 -7.37 -1.26 -15.97
N ASP A 305 -8.40 -0.52 -16.40
CA ASP A 305 -9.19 0.40 -15.58
C ASP A 305 -8.31 1.36 -14.74
N ASP A 306 -7.53 2.18 -15.44
CA ASP A 306 -6.58 3.13 -14.84
C ASP A 306 -5.54 2.44 -13.92
N ALA A 307 -5.11 1.23 -14.32
CA ALA A 307 -4.16 0.39 -13.60
C ALA A 307 -4.63 -0.02 -12.19
N THR A 308 -5.92 -0.36 -12.06
CA THR A 308 -6.52 -0.83 -10.81
C THR A 308 -7.09 -2.25 -10.89
N ALA A 309 -7.16 -2.86 -12.07
CA ALA A 309 -7.68 -4.22 -12.24
C ALA A 309 -6.81 -5.04 -13.21
N PRO A 310 -6.72 -6.37 -13.04
CA PRO A 310 -6.14 -7.26 -14.05
C PRO A 310 -7.11 -7.49 -15.21
N ASP A 311 -6.62 -8.01 -16.34
CA ASP A 311 -7.47 -8.67 -17.34
C ASP A 311 -7.63 -10.16 -16.98
N PRO A 312 -8.83 -10.64 -16.60
CA PRO A 312 -9.01 -12.02 -16.19
C PRO A 312 -8.80 -13.03 -17.32
N ASP A 313 -8.97 -12.63 -18.60
CA ASP A 313 -8.78 -13.53 -19.73
C ASP A 313 -7.30 -13.97 -19.85
N GLU A 314 -6.36 -13.14 -19.35
CA GLU A 314 -4.91 -13.41 -19.37
C GLU A 314 -4.43 -14.44 -18.35
N TRP A 315 -5.32 -14.96 -17.50
CA TRP A 315 -5.02 -15.96 -16.46
C TRP A 315 -5.81 -17.27 -16.62
N THR A 316 -6.52 -17.44 -17.75
CA THR A 316 -7.39 -18.59 -18.00
C THR A 316 -6.63 -19.92 -17.92
N THR A 317 -5.38 -19.98 -18.40
CA THR A 317 -4.63 -21.25 -18.45
C THR A 317 -4.27 -21.72 -17.05
N SER A 318 -3.74 -20.80 -16.24
CA SER A 318 -3.40 -21.09 -14.84
C SER A 318 -4.63 -21.48 -14.01
N ASN A 319 -5.74 -20.74 -14.16
CA ASN A 319 -6.98 -21.03 -13.43
C ASN A 319 -7.64 -22.35 -13.86
N ASP A 320 -7.69 -22.67 -15.15
CA ASP A 320 -8.22 -23.95 -15.64
C ASP A 320 -7.42 -25.16 -15.13
N LEU A 321 -6.12 -24.96 -14.87
CA LEU A 321 -5.22 -25.97 -14.31
C LEU A 321 -5.19 -25.98 -12.77
N GLY A 322 -5.81 -25.00 -12.12
CA GLY A 322 -5.78 -24.84 -10.66
C GLY A 322 -4.38 -24.52 -10.12
N LYS A 323 -3.58 -23.75 -10.88
CA LYS A 323 -2.24 -23.32 -10.47
C LYS A 323 -2.31 -22.16 -9.49
N THR A 324 -1.38 -22.14 -8.54
CA THR A 324 -1.14 -21.01 -7.66
C THR A 324 -0.60 -19.83 -8.47
N ILE A 325 -1.16 -18.64 -8.26
CA ILE A 325 -0.82 -17.40 -8.98
C ILE A 325 -0.30 -16.35 -8.01
N TRP A 326 0.92 -15.88 -8.22
CA TRP A 326 1.56 -14.84 -7.41
C TRP A 326 1.89 -13.60 -8.24
N GLN A 327 1.63 -12.43 -7.64
CA GLN A 327 2.13 -11.16 -8.13
C GLN A 327 3.41 -10.86 -7.34
N THR A 328 4.59 -11.01 -7.94
CA THR A 328 5.87 -11.09 -7.18
C THR A 328 6.68 -9.79 -7.11
N GLU A 329 6.25 -8.76 -7.83
CA GLU A 329 6.84 -7.42 -7.78
C GLU A 329 5.94 -6.33 -8.38
N TYR A 330 5.60 -5.32 -7.59
CA TYR A 330 4.94 -4.12 -8.09
C TYR A 330 5.16 -2.91 -7.19
N MET A 331 5.18 -1.73 -7.81
CA MET A 331 5.25 -0.42 -7.17
C MET A 331 4.73 0.65 -8.13
N ASN A 332 4.65 1.89 -7.68
CA ASN A 332 4.44 2.98 -8.62
C ASN A 332 5.68 3.10 -9.52
N GLN A 333 5.51 3.09 -10.83
CA GLN A 333 6.62 3.33 -11.73
C GLN A 333 7.05 4.79 -11.57
N GLY A 334 8.23 5.01 -10.99
CA GLY A 334 8.76 6.32 -10.61
C GLY A 334 9.07 7.29 -11.76
N ALA A 335 8.22 7.39 -12.79
CA ALA A 335 8.26 8.45 -13.77
C ALA A 335 8.00 9.81 -13.08
N PRO A 336 8.57 10.93 -13.55
CA PRO A 336 8.42 12.24 -12.89
C PRO A 336 6.98 12.69 -12.64
N GLN A 337 6.04 12.23 -13.46
CA GLN A 337 4.61 12.51 -13.32
C GLN A 337 3.97 11.81 -12.12
N ASP A 338 4.58 10.71 -11.65
CA ASP A 338 4.09 9.89 -10.54
C ASP A 338 4.71 10.30 -9.20
N ARG A 339 5.65 11.26 -9.23
CA ARG A 339 6.38 11.84 -8.09
C ARG A 339 5.70 13.10 -7.55
N ILE A 340 4.38 13.07 -7.44
CA ILE A 340 3.57 14.22 -6.99
C ILE A 340 2.98 13.93 -5.61
N PHE A 341 2.76 14.98 -4.82
CA PHE A 341 2.16 14.89 -3.48
C PHE A 341 0.93 13.99 -3.41
N GLU A 342 0.01 14.11 -4.37
CA GLU A 342 -1.24 13.36 -4.43
C GLU A 342 -1.01 11.84 -4.41
N ASN A 343 0.06 11.36 -5.04
CA ASN A 343 0.46 9.94 -5.09
C ASN A 343 1.08 9.42 -3.77
N ASN A 344 0.93 10.16 -2.69
CA ASN A 344 1.33 9.75 -1.34
C ASN A 344 0.16 9.84 -0.34
N THR A 345 -0.98 10.39 -0.79
CA THR A 345 -2.22 10.58 -0.03
C THR A 345 -3.15 9.37 -0.15
N ILE A 346 -4.36 9.46 0.42
CA ILE A 346 -5.35 8.39 0.37
C ILE A 346 -5.78 8.04 -1.06
N THR A 347 -5.68 8.97 -2.01
CA THR A 347 -5.91 8.70 -3.44
C THR A 347 -5.02 7.56 -3.93
N ASP A 348 -3.73 7.59 -3.58
CA ASP A 348 -2.78 6.51 -3.89
C ASP A 348 -3.10 5.23 -3.11
N GLY A 349 -3.45 5.38 -1.83
CA GLY A 349 -3.83 4.25 -0.99
C GLY A 349 -5.02 3.46 -1.55
N LEU A 350 -6.05 4.15 -2.05
CA LEU A 350 -7.22 3.54 -2.69
C LEU A 350 -6.85 2.80 -3.98
N ARG A 351 -5.96 3.38 -4.81
CA ARG A 351 -5.48 2.72 -6.03
C ARG A 351 -4.96 1.32 -5.72
N TYR A 352 -4.01 1.19 -4.78
CA TYR A 352 -3.43 -0.12 -4.44
C TYR A 352 -4.41 -1.05 -3.71
N ALA A 353 -5.32 -0.51 -2.89
CA ALA A 353 -6.37 -1.33 -2.29
C ALA A 353 -7.30 -1.95 -3.33
N ASN A 354 -7.59 -1.23 -4.43
CA ASN A 354 -8.34 -1.78 -5.56
C ASN A 354 -7.50 -2.78 -6.36
N VAL A 355 -6.21 -2.52 -6.62
CA VAL A 355 -5.32 -3.48 -7.30
C VAL A 355 -5.33 -4.83 -6.59
N ILE A 356 -5.03 -4.84 -5.28
CA ILE A 356 -4.98 -6.06 -4.48
C ILE A 356 -6.34 -6.77 -4.49
N GLY A 357 -7.41 -6.04 -4.15
CA GLY A 357 -8.75 -6.61 -4.08
C GLY A 357 -9.26 -7.14 -5.43
N ASN A 358 -8.98 -6.44 -6.53
CA ASN A 358 -9.39 -6.86 -7.87
C ASN A 358 -8.56 -8.06 -8.36
N MET A 359 -7.27 -8.17 -8.03
CA MET A 359 -6.49 -9.35 -8.37
C MET A 359 -6.99 -10.60 -7.66
N ILE A 360 -7.28 -10.50 -6.35
CA ILE A 360 -7.86 -11.59 -5.58
C ILE A 360 -9.24 -11.97 -6.13
N GLU A 361 -10.07 -10.97 -6.44
CA GLU A 361 -11.44 -11.19 -6.89
C GLU A 361 -11.54 -11.70 -8.34
N MET A 362 -10.69 -11.23 -9.26
CA MET A 362 -10.87 -11.50 -10.69
C MET A 362 -10.00 -12.62 -11.23
N VAL A 363 -8.83 -12.88 -10.61
CA VAL A 363 -7.85 -13.86 -11.12
C VAL A 363 -7.43 -14.88 -10.07
N ASP A 364 -8.14 -14.97 -8.95
CA ASP A 364 -7.86 -15.93 -7.88
C ASP A 364 -6.41 -15.81 -7.33
N LEU A 365 -5.88 -14.58 -7.22
CA LEU A 365 -4.53 -14.32 -6.73
C LEU A 365 -4.29 -14.94 -5.34
N ASN A 366 -3.18 -15.66 -5.17
CA ASN A 366 -2.78 -16.29 -3.90
C ASN A 366 -1.80 -15.43 -3.07
N ALA A 367 -0.90 -14.68 -3.71
CA ALA A 367 0.03 -13.79 -3.00
C ALA A 367 0.31 -12.49 -3.76
N TYR A 368 0.57 -11.42 -3.00
CA TYR A 368 0.88 -10.09 -3.52
C TYR A 368 2.15 -9.53 -2.88
N PHE A 369 3.08 -9.03 -3.70
CA PHE A 369 4.38 -8.53 -3.26
C PHE A 369 4.57 -7.07 -3.65
N TRP A 370 4.86 -6.25 -2.64
CA TRP A 370 5.39 -4.92 -2.89
C TRP A 370 6.85 -4.99 -3.32
N TRP A 371 7.30 -4.08 -4.20
CA TRP A 371 8.70 -4.07 -4.61
C TRP A 371 9.65 -3.83 -3.44
N TRP A 372 9.76 -2.61 -2.91
CA TRP A 372 10.58 -2.33 -1.73
C TRP A 372 9.73 -1.88 -0.54
N PRO A 373 9.44 -2.74 0.45
CA PRO A 373 8.65 -2.32 1.61
C PRO A 373 9.27 -1.12 2.34
N ALA A 374 10.60 -1.14 2.53
CA ALA A 374 11.35 -0.01 3.04
C ALA A 374 12.63 0.22 2.22
N SER A 375 12.88 1.48 1.86
CA SER A 375 14.10 1.86 1.14
C SER A 375 14.45 3.32 1.38
N ASN A 376 15.68 3.68 1.04
CA ASN A 376 16.18 5.05 1.09
C ASN A 376 16.02 5.80 -0.25
N SER A 377 15.13 5.34 -1.13
CA SER A 377 14.74 6.07 -2.34
C SER A 377 13.89 7.29 -2.00
N GLY A 378 13.70 8.20 -2.97
CA GLY A 378 12.81 9.37 -2.80
C GLY A 378 11.34 8.96 -2.59
N ALA A 379 10.42 9.93 -2.57
CA ALA A 379 8.99 9.62 -2.58
C ALA A 379 8.49 9.39 -4.02
N ASP A 380 9.15 8.47 -4.74
CA ASP A 380 8.83 8.13 -6.13
C ASP A 380 7.80 6.99 -6.26
N GLY A 381 7.25 6.55 -5.13
CA GLY A 381 6.26 5.48 -5.05
C GLY A 381 6.86 4.07 -5.06
N SER A 382 8.19 3.94 -5.01
CA SER A 382 8.86 2.64 -4.90
C SER A 382 8.71 1.97 -3.53
N ASN A 383 8.48 2.76 -2.48
CA ASN A 383 8.46 2.29 -1.11
C ASN A 383 7.14 2.55 -0.36
N LEU A 384 6.86 1.65 0.59
CA LEU A 384 5.79 1.84 1.59
C LEU A 384 6.30 2.68 2.78
N ILE A 385 7.57 2.47 3.14
CA ILE A 385 8.29 3.24 4.15
C ILE A 385 9.53 3.86 3.51
N ARG A 386 9.60 5.19 3.49
CA ARG A 386 10.79 5.91 3.02
C ARG A 386 11.74 6.17 4.18
N LEU A 387 12.99 5.71 4.04
CA LEU A 387 14.07 5.97 4.97
C LEU A 387 14.81 7.24 4.55
N MET A 388 14.92 8.20 5.47
CA MET A 388 15.50 9.51 5.16
C MET A 388 17.02 9.45 5.13
N ASN A 389 17.61 10.30 4.30
CA ASN A 389 19.05 10.50 4.20
C ASN A 389 19.44 11.97 4.33
N ASP A 390 20.69 12.22 4.74
CA ASP A 390 21.22 13.57 4.97
C ASP A 390 21.38 14.41 3.69
N GLY A 391 21.20 13.78 2.53
CA GLY A 391 21.30 14.38 1.21
C GLY A 391 22.69 14.39 0.60
N SER A 392 23.67 13.78 1.27
CA SER A 392 24.95 13.47 0.65
C SER A 392 24.79 12.32 -0.36
N PRO A 393 25.69 12.20 -1.35
CA PRO A 393 25.63 11.11 -2.32
C PRO A 393 25.62 9.75 -1.63
N GLN A 394 24.64 8.92 -1.97
CA GLN A 394 24.52 7.54 -1.51
C GLN A 394 25.60 6.68 -2.18
N SER A 395 26.85 6.86 -1.76
CA SER A 395 28.00 6.08 -2.23
C SER A 395 29.09 6.06 -1.16
N GLY A 396 29.54 4.88 -0.77
CA GLY A 396 30.74 4.68 0.06
C GLY A 396 30.63 4.96 1.57
N ASN A 397 29.58 5.63 2.07
CA ASN A 397 29.29 5.74 3.52
C ASN A 397 27.78 5.77 3.78
N PRO A 398 27.30 5.25 4.93
CA PRO A 398 25.91 5.41 5.41
C PRO A 398 25.47 6.88 5.48
N THR A 399 24.20 7.15 5.15
CA THR A 399 23.60 8.49 5.04
C THR A 399 22.24 8.55 5.71
N GLU A 400 21.72 7.40 6.14
CA GLU A 400 20.44 7.29 6.83
C GLU A 400 20.43 8.13 8.11
N THR A 401 19.44 9.02 8.26
CA THR A 401 19.38 9.96 9.41
C THR A 401 18.70 9.37 10.65
N GLY A 402 18.00 8.23 10.48
CA GLY A 402 17.11 7.67 11.50
C GLY A 402 15.67 8.18 11.40
N GLU A 403 15.39 9.19 10.57
CA GLU A 403 14.03 9.61 10.26
C GLU A 403 13.42 8.76 9.14
N TYR A 404 12.09 8.65 9.11
CA TYR A 404 11.36 7.88 8.12
C TYR A 404 9.98 8.47 7.85
N ARG A 405 9.33 8.00 6.79
CA ARG A 405 7.99 8.43 6.37
C ARG A 405 7.15 7.25 5.91
N THR A 406 5.88 7.29 6.27
CA THR A 406 4.88 6.30 5.86
C THR A 406 3.88 6.94 4.93
N PHE A 407 3.56 6.25 3.84
CA PHE A 407 2.56 6.72 2.87
C PHE A 407 1.21 6.05 3.12
N LYS A 408 0.12 6.61 2.58
CA LYS A 408 -1.21 5.99 2.76
C LYS A 408 -1.29 4.58 2.15
N ARG A 409 -0.53 4.30 1.09
CA ARG A 409 -0.35 2.95 0.53
C ARG A 409 0.21 1.92 1.51
N TYR A 410 1.03 2.30 2.49
CA TYR A 410 1.48 1.39 3.54
C TYR A 410 0.30 0.88 4.36
N TYR A 411 -0.58 1.79 4.78
CA TYR A 411 -1.74 1.45 5.61
C TYR A 411 -2.82 0.71 4.80
N THR A 412 -3.06 1.06 3.54
CA THR A 412 -4.03 0.33 2.71
C THR A 412 -3.53 -1.04 2.26
N PHE A 413 -2.22 -1.23 2.07
CA PHE A 413 -1.62 -2.56 1.96
C PHE A 413 -1.86 -3.36 3.25
N GLY A 414 -1.62 -2.74 4.41
CA GLY A 414 -1.89 -3.34 5.72
C GLY A 414 -3.37 -3.62 6.03
N ASN A 415 -4.33 -3.01 5.31
CA ASN A 415 -5.73 -3.42 5.41
C ASN A 415 -5.96 -4.84 4.89
N TYR A 416 -5.03 -5.38 4.10
CA TYR A 416 -5.00 -6.78 3.68
C TYR A 416 -3.98 -7.57 4.52
N SER A 417 -2.69 -7.27 4.39
CA SER A 417 -1.61 -8.12 4.93
C SER A 417 -1.65 -8.33 6.44
N ARG A 418 -2.21 -7.37 7.19
CA ARG A 418 -2.23 -7.45 8.65
C ARG A 418 -3.29 -8.43 9.17
N PHE A 419 -4.34 -8.67 8.38
CA PHE A 419 -5.56 -9.36 8.81
C PHE A 419 -5.82 -10.65 8.04
N ILE A 420 -5.10 -10.91 6.96
CA ILE A 420 -5.24 -12.09 6.12
C ILE A 420 -3.91 -12.84 6.22
N GLU A 421 -3.93 -14.03 6.79
CA GLU A 421 -2.73 -14.82 7.07
C GLU A 421 -2.53 -15.94 6.04
N PRO A 422 -1.30 -16.45 5.90
CA PRO A 422 -1.04 -17.63 5.08
C PRO A 422 -1.92 -18.82 5.51
N GLY A 423 -2.63 -19.40 4.55
CA GLY A 423 -3.58 -20.50 4.77
C GLY A 423 -5.04 -20.06 4.91
N ASP A 424 -5.31 -18.76 5.05
CA ASP A 424 -6.67 -18.24 4.89
C ASP A 424 -7.21 -18.54 3.50
N VAL A 425 -8.53 -18.66 3.37
CA VAL A 425 -9.19 -18.86 2.08
C VAL A 425 -10.06 -17.66 1.75
N ALA A 426 -9.95 -17.16 0.52
CA ALA A 426 -10.89 -16.17 0.01
C ALA A 426 -12.30 -16.80 -0.06
N ILE A 427 -13.33 -16.01 0.24
CA ILE A 427 -14.73 -16.44 0.19
C ILE A 427 -15.57 -15.53 -0.70
N GLY A 428 -16.60 -16.10 -1.32
CA GLY A 428 -17.45 -15.39 -2.29
C GLY A 428 -18.16 -14.17 -1.70
N THR A 429 -18.13 -13.06 -2.45
CA THR A 429 -18.85 -11.82 -2.14
C THR A 429 -19.63 -11.32 -3.34
N ASP A 430 -20.73 -10.60 -3.10
CA ASP A 430 -21.19 -9.60 -4.07
C ASP A 430 -20.20 -8.43 -4.02
N ALA A 431 -19.10 -8.56 -4.77
CA ALA A 431 -17.91 -7.73 -4.63
C ALA A 431 -18.14 -6.23 -4.92
N ARG A 432 -19.21 -5.87 -5.66
CA ARG A 432 -19.55 -4.48 -6.00
C ARG A 432 -21.00 -4.16 -5.67
N PRO A 433 -21.36 -4.00 -4.39
CA PRO A 433 -22.72 -3.65 -4.00
C PRO A 433 -23.12 -2.25 -4.53
N ALA A 434 -22.14 -1.37 -4.73
CA ALA A 434 -22.26 -0.09 -5.41
C ALA A 434 -21.11 0.08 -6.41
N ASP A 435 -21.28 0.94 -7.43
CA ASP A 435 -20.31 1.13 -8.52
C ASP A 435 -18.90 1.52 -8.02
N ASP A 436 -18.85 2.20 -6.88
CA ASP A 436 -17.68 2.78 -6.24
C ASP A 436 -17.21 2.00 -5.01
N VAL A 437 -17.83 0.86 -4.70
CA VAL A 437 -17.46 0.02 -3.55
C VAL A 437 -16.92 -1.32 -4.04
N LEU A 438 -15.77 -1.72 -3.50
CA LEU A 438 -15.20 -3.07 -3.67
C LEU A 438 -15.23 -3.79 -2.32
N VAL A 439 -15.62 -5.06 -2.31
CA VAL A 439 -15.70 -5.92 -1.13
C VAL A 439 -15.03 -7.25 -1.41
N THR A 440 -14.04 -7.62 -0.60
CA THR A 440 -13.45 -8.96 -0.57
C THR A 440 -13.54 -9.53 0.84
N ALA A 441 -13.52 -10.85 0.98
CA ALA A 441 -13.61 -11.49 2.28
C ALA A 441 -12.79 -12.79 2.32
N TYR A 442 -12.32 -13.13 3.51
CA TYR A 442 -11.38 -14.21 3.78
C TYR A 442 -11.75 -14.88 5.10
N LYS A 443 -11.42 -16.16 5.25
CA LYS A 443 -11.56 -16.86 6.51
C LYS A 443 -10.40 -17.81 6.76
N ASP A 444 -10.11 -18.04 8.03
CA ASP A 444 -9.31 -19.16 8.48
C ASP A 444 -10.22 -20.39 8.57
N PRO A 445 -9.99 -21.45 7.75
CA PRO A 445 -10.82 -22.65 7.75
C PRO A 445 -10.67 -23.49 9.05
N GLY A 446 -9.59 -23.29 9.81
CA GLY A 446 -9.26 -24.01 11.03
C GLY A 446 -9.80 -23.35 12.31
N THR A 447 -9.80 -22.02 12.40
CA THR A 447 -10.22 -21.28 13.60
C THR A 447 -11.61 -20.66 13.49
N GLY A 448 -12.05 -20.32 12.27
CA GLY A 448 -13.27 -19.54 12.04
C GLY A 448 -13.08 -18.03 12.22
N GLU A 449 -11.84 -17.56 12.37
CA GLU A 449 -11.50 -16.13 12.21
C GLU A 449 -11.71 -15.71 10.75
N PHE A 450 -11.94 -14.41 10.53
CA PHE A 450 -12.22 -13.89 9.20
C PHE A 450 -11.86 -12.40 9.06
N ALA A 451 -11.72 -11.96 7.82
CA ALA A 451 -11.57 -10.56 7.47
C ALA A 451 -12.51 -10.21 6.31
N ILE A 452 -13.23 -9.08 6.41
CA ILE A 452 -13.96 -8.47 5.30
C ILE A 452 -13.30 -7.13 5.00
N VAL A 453 -12.78 -6.95 3.79
CA VAL A 453 -12.14 -5.70 3.34
C VAL A 453 -13.07 -4.96 2.40
N ALA A 454 -13.45 -3.74 2.76
CA ALA A 454 -14.31 -2.87 1.97
C ALA A 454 -13.58 -1.58 1.58
N VAL A 455 -13.52 -1.29 0.28
CA VAL A 455 -12.97 -0.06 -0.30
C VAL A 455 -14.13 0.81 -0.75
N ASN A 456 -14.21 2.04 -0.24
CA ASN A 456 -15.13 3.07 -0.73
C ASN A 456 -14.33 4.12 -1.52
N ASN A 457 -14.55 4.15 -2.84
CA ASN A 457 -13.86 5.05 -3.76
C ASN A 457 -14.57 6.41 -3.94
N ALA A 458 -15.79 6.59 -3.42
CA ALA A 458 -16.42 7.91 -3.45
C ALA A 458 -15.92 8.81 -2.33
N ASP A 459 -15.89 10.12 -2.61
CA ASP A 459 -15.63 11.15 -1.61
C ASP A 459 -16.67 11.17 -0.48
N ASP A 460 -17.89 10.69 -0.76
CA ASP A 460 -19.00 10.64 0.19
C ASP A 460 -19.06 9.28 0.92
N ASP A 461 -19.57 9.31 2.15
CA ASP A 461 -19.86 8.10 2.91
C ASP A 461 -20.92 7.22 2.21
N ARG A 462 -20.73 5.90 2.28
CA ARG A 462 -21.68 4.90 1.75
C ARG A 462 -22.29 4.06 2.86
N ALA A 463 -23.62 4.08 2.96
CA ALA A 463 -24.35 3.13 3.79
C ALA A 463 -24.48 1.79 3.05
N ILE A 464 -23.89 0.73 3.59
CA ILE A 464 -23.86 -0.61 3.00
C ILE A 464 -24.35 -1.61 4.06
N ARG A 465 -25.09 -2.61 3.61
CA ARG A 465 -25.42 -3.80 4.40
C ARG A 465 -24.58 -4.99 3.90
N PHE A 466 -23.92 -5.69 4.81
CA PHE A 466 -23.36 -7.01 4.54
C PHE A 466 -24.32 -8.08 5.07
N ASP A 467 -24.75 -8.99 4.20
CA ASP A 467 -25.49 -10.19 4.58
C ASP A 467 -24.48 -11.32 4.79
N LEU A 468 -24.23 -11.69 6.05
CA LEU A 468 -23.20 -12.66 6.45
C LEU A 468 -23.76 -14.10 6.38
N ASP A 469 -23.86 -14.64 5.16
CA ASP A 469 -24.45 -15.96 4.93
C ASP A 469 -23.50 -17.08 5.34
N GLY A 470 -23.98 -17.96 6.23
CA GLY A 470 -23.23 -19.12 6.71
C GLY A 470 -22.15 -18.83 7.75
N PHE A 471 -22.01 -17.58 8.23
CA PHE A 471 -21.09 -17.20 9.30
C PHE A 471 -21.44 -17.86 10.64
N PRO A 472 -20.49 -17.90 11.61
CA PRO A 472 -20.76 -18.39 12.97
C PRO A 472 -22.01 -17.75 13.58
N SER A 473 -22.91 -18.58 14.12
CA SER A 473 -24.22 -18.11 14.64
C SER A 473 -24.13 -17.29 15.92
N ASP A 474 -22.96 -17.30 16.57
CA ASP A 474 -22.60 -16.57 17.78
C ASP A 474 -21.75 -15.32 17.50
N LEU A 475 -21.61 -14.93 16.22
CA LEU A 475 -21.01 -13.65 15.84
C LEU A 475 -21.94 -12.50 16.24
N ASP A 476 -21.61 -11.82 17.36
CA ASP A 476 -22.39 -10.71 17.91
C ASP A 476 -21.90 -9.33 17.45
N SER A 477 -20.61 -9.18 17.15
CA SER A 477 -20.01 -7.92 16.69
C SER A 477 -18.73 -8.13 15.88
N VAL A 478 -18.33 -7.09 15.16
CA VAL A 478 -17.03 -7.01 14.46
C VAL A 478 -16.28 -5.74 14.86
N VAL A 479 -14.96 -5.78 14.72
CA VAL A 479 -14.05 -4.66 14.96
C VAL A 479 -13.57 -4.10 13.63
N PRO A 480 -13.88 -2.83 13.29
CA PRO A 480 -13.39 -2.19 12.07
C PRO A 480 -12.00 -1.57 12.26
N TYR A 481 -11.13 -1.68 11.25
CA TYR A 481 -9.86 -0.97 11.13
C TYR A 481 -9.87 -0.14 9.86
N ARG A 482 -9.81 1.19 9.99
CA ARG A 482 -10.02 2.12 8.88
C ARG A 482 -8.78 2.90 8.51
N THR A 483 -8.49 2.95 7.21
CA THR A 483 -7.54 3.88 6.60
C THR A 483 -8.32 4.85 5.72
N SER A 484 -8.14 6.15 5.94
CA SER A 484 -8.78 7.24 5.20
C SER A 484 -7.79 8.39 5.02
N ALA A 485 -8.24 9.58 4.60
CA ALA A 485 -7.37 10.75 4.58
C ALA A 485 -6.79 11.10 5.96
N SER A 486 -7.55 10.92 7.05
CA SER A 486 -7.13 11.26 8.42
C SER A 486 -6.78 10.05 9.30
N GLU A 487 -7.08 8.83 8.84
CA GLU A 487 -6.95 7.61 9.63
C GLU A 487 -5.94 6.65 9.00
N ASN A 488 -5.18 5.95 9.82
CA ASN A 488 -4.07 5.07 9.45
C ASN A 488 -4.25 3.73 10.16
N LEU A 489 -4.95 2.76 9.55
CA LEU A 489 -5.35 1.49 10.18
C LEU A 489 -5.94 1.66 11.58
N TRP A 490 -6.75 2.70 11.75
CA TRP A 490 -7.26 3.10 13.06
C TRP A 490 -8.39 2.16 13.46
N LYS A 491 -8.24 1.48 14.60
CA LYS A 491 -9.29 0.66 15.23
C LYS A 491 -10.48 1.53 15.64
N GLN A 492 -11.66 1.17 15.17
CA GLN A 492 -12.91 1.84 15.47
C GLN A 492 -13.65 1.13 16.62
N GLU A 493 -14.73 1.73 17.09
CA GLU A 493 -15.67 1.05 17.99
C GLU A 493 -16.32 -0.15 17.28
N ASP A 494 -16.58 -1.21 18.04
CA ASP A 494 -17.28 -2.41 17.58
C ASP A 494 -18.61 -2.08 16.92
N VAL A 495 -18.94 -2.82 15.87
CA VAL A 495 -20.23 -2.74 15.17
C VAL A 495 -21.00 -4.03 15.40
N ASP A 496 -22.22 -3.90 15.91
CA ASP A 496 -23.09 -5.03 16.20
C ASP A 496 -23.51 -5.77 14.91
N VAL A 497 -23.51 -7.10 14.97
CA VAL A 497 -24.13 -7.98 13.97
C VAL A 497 -25.51 -8.37 14.48
N VAL A 498 -26.55 -8.10 13.68
CA VAL A 498 -27.93 -8.36 14.07
C VAL A 498 -28.59 -9.26 13.04
N ASP A 499 -29.08 -10.41 13.48
CA ASP A 499 -29.75 -11.41 12.64
C ASP A 499 -28.91 -11.81 11.39
N GLY A 500 -27.59 -11.91 11.55
CA GLY A 500 -26.65 -12.24 10.46
C GLY A 500 -26.39 -11.10 9.48
N THR A 501 -26.75 -9.86 9.84
CA THR A 501 -26.51 -8.66 9.02
C THR A 501 -25.60 -7.68 9.75
N LEU A 502 -24.70 -7.07 8.98
CA LEU A 502 -23.79 -6.01 9.43
C LEU A 502 -24.10 -4.74 8.65
N ASP A 503 -24.71 -3.76 9.33
CA ASP A 503 -25.08 -2.48 8.73
C ASP A 503 -24.01 -1.42 9.04
N VAL A 504 -23.32 -0.91 8.02
CA VAL A 504 -22.20 0.02 8.19
C VAL A 504 -22.36 1.29 7.36
N LYS A 505 -21.68 2.35 7.80
CA LYS A 505 -21.43 3.55 7.01
C LYS A 505 -19.93 3.61 6.70
N LEU A 506 -19.55 3.17 5.51
CA LEU A 506 -18.18 3.26 5.02
C LEU A 506 -17.82 4.73 4.79
N ARG A 507 -16.71 5.19 5.34
CA ARG A 507 -16.27 6.58 5.18
C ARG A 507 -15.93 6.84 3.72
N GLY A 508 -16.19 8.05 3.23
CA GLY A 508 -15.69 8.51 1.94
C GLY A 508 -14.17 8.33 1.82
N SER A 509 -13.70 7.91 0.65
CA SER A 509 -12.29 7.72 0.30
C SER A 509 -11.54 6.93 1.38
N SER A 510 -11.99 5.69 1.64
CA SER A 510 -11.44 4.86 2.72
C SER A 510 -11.39 3.37 2.39
N VAL A 511 -10.53 2.67 3.11
CA VAL A 511 -10.48 1.20 3.18
C VAL A 511 -10.78 0.81 4.62
N THR A 512 -11.71 -0.10 4.82
CA THR A 512 -12.08 -0.61 6.14
C THR A 512 -12.02 -2.13 6.16
N THR A 513 -11.28 -2.70 7.11
CA THR A 513 -11.21 -4.14 7.35
C THR A 513 -12.00 -4.48 8.60
N PHE A 514 -12.92 -5.42 8.53
CA PHE A 514 -13.73 -5.90 9.65
C PHE A 514 -13.28 -7.30 10.04
N VAL A 515 -13.01 -7.50 11.33
CA VAL A 515 -12.60 -8.79 11.92
C VAL A 515 -13.49 -9.13 13.12
N PRO A 516 -13.63 -10.40 13.52
CA PRO A 516 -14.32 -10.74 14.77
C PRO A 516 -13.54 -10.22 15.99
N GLN A 517 -14.23 -10.01 17.11
CA GLN A 517 -13.61 -9.46 18.33
C GLN A 517 -12.49 -10.36 18.86
N GLU A 518 -12.58 -11.67 18.65
CA GLU A 518 -11.58 -12.65 19.06
C GLU A 518 -10.26 -12.50 18.30
N ALA A 519 -10.31 -11.97 17.06
CA ALA A 519 -9.17 -11.73 16.18
C ALA A 519 -8.71 -10.26 16.20
N GLU A 520 -9.17 -9.47 17.18
CA GLU A 520 -8.81 -8.06 17.24
C GLU A 520 -7.30 -7.87 17.46
N LEU A 521 -6.72 -6.95 16.70
CA LEU A 521 -5.34 -6.51 16.85
C LEU A 521 -5.24 -5.20 17.64
N PRO A 522 -4.09 -4.89 18.28
CA PRO A 522 -3.90 -3.61 18.94
C PRO A 522 -3.98 -2.43 17.95
N ASP A 523 -4.25 -1.23 18.47
CA ASP A 523 -4.10 0.00 17.69
C ASP A 523 -2.64 0.22 17.30
N LEU A 524 -2.40 0.65 16.07
CA LEU A 524 -1.09 1.15 15.69
C LEU A 524 -0.83 2.51 16.35
N PRO A 525 0.44 2.89 16.57
CA PRO A 525 0.78 4.23 17.06
C PRO A 525 0.12 5.31 16.20
N ARG A 526 -0.56 6.28 16.84
CA ARG A 526 -1.15 7.42 16.14
C ARG A 526 -0.04 8.32 15.61
N VAL A 527 0.40 8.06 14.38
CA VAL A 527 1.29 8.91 13.60
C VAL A 527 0.44 9.55 12.50
N ARG A 528 0.58 10.86 12.31
CA ARG A 528 0.00 11.56 11.16
C ARG A 528 1.13 12.10 10.30
N ASP A 529 1.18 11.67 9.05
CA ASP A 529 2.15 12.19 8.09
C ASP A 529 1.61 13.44 7.41
N VAL A 530 2.46 14.22 6.75
CA VAL A 530 2.04 15.45 6.04
C VAL A 530 1.03 15.15 4.91
N PHE A 531 0.96 13.91 4.43
CA PHE A 531 -0.03 13.46 3.43
C PHE A 531 -1.42 13.15 4.02
N SER A 532 -1.60 13.31 5.32
CA SER A 532 -2.88 13.12 5.97
C SER A 532 -3.69 14.42 5.96
N THR A 533 -5.01 14.30 5.94
CA THR A 533 -5.89 15.40 6.34
C THR A 533 -5.95 15.44 7.87
N TYR A 534 -6.03 16.65 8.44
CA TYR A 534 -6.13 16.90 9.87
C TYR A 534 -7.47 17.59 10.17
N PRO A 535 -8.59 16.84 10.26
CA PRO A 535 -9.89 17.40 10.63
C PRO A 535 -9.83 18.00 12.04
N ALA A 536 -10.37 19.19 12.22
CA ALA A 536 -10.28 19.92 13.48
C ALA A 536 -11.11 19.29 14.59
N GLU A 537 -12.09 18.47 14.25
CA GLU A 537 -12.85 17.62 15.16
C GLU A 537 -12.08 16.36 15.61
N GLU A 538 -11.09 15.90 14.82
CA GLU A 538 -10.26 14.71 15.08
C GLU A 538 -8.90 15.08 15.74
N ASN A 539 -8.86 16.19 16.47
CA ASN A 539 -7.69 16.62 17.25
C ASN A 539 -7.45 15.74 18.48
N ASP A 540 -6.20 15.65 18.94
CA ASP A 540 -5.82 14.86 20.12
C ASP A 540 -5.94 15.65 21.43
N GLY A 541 -6.11 16.96 21.35
CA GLY A 541 -6.28 17.84 22.50
C GLY A 541 -6.76 19.23 22.10
N MET A 542 -7.62 19.84 22.92
CA MET A 542 -8.08 21.21 22.66
C MET A 542 -8.33 22.03 23.92
N SER A 543 -8.12 23.34 23.79
CA SER A 543 -8.37 24.32 24.85
C SER A 543 -9.81 24.32 25.36
N ARG A 544 -9.97 24.50 26.67
CA ARG A 544 -11.28 24.59 27.32
C ARG A 544 -12.11 25.72 26.73
N GLY A 545 -13.27 25.37 26.17
CA GLY A 545 -14.25 26.31 25.64
C GLY A 545 -14.43 26.23 24.14
N LEU A 546 -13.50 25.62 23.41
CA LEU A 546 -13.70 25.18 22.03
C LEU A 546 -14.85 24.17 21.95
N LYS A 547 -15.48 24.07 20.77
CA LYS A 547 -16.66 23.24 20.53
C LYS A 547 -16.63 22.63 19.15
N ILE A 548 -16.72 21.31 19.09
CA ILE A 548 -17.02 20.58 17.85
C ILE A 548 -18.52 20.69 17.57
N ARG A 549 -18.90 20.97 16.32
CA ARG A 549 -20.28 21.04 15.86
C ARG A 549 -20.39 20.47 14.47
N ASP A 550 -21.49 19.77 14.21
CA ASP A 550 -21.92 19.37 12.88
C ASP A 550 -21.96 20.59 11.93
N ASP A 551 -21.42 20.43 10.73
CA ASP A 551 -21.37 21.48 9.71
C ASP A 551 -22.65 21.55 8.87
N GLY A 552 -23.53 20.54 8.93
CA GLY A 552 -24.78 20.44 8.20
C GLY A 552 -24.73 19.60 6.93
N ASP A 553 -23.53 19.21 6.47
CA ASP A 553 -23.29 18.41 5.26
C ASP A 553 -22.71 17.02 5.60
N GLY A 554 -22.78 16.62 6.88
CA GLY A 554 -22.29 15.33 7.37
C GLY A 554 -20.88 15.36 7.94
N GLY A 555 -20.21 16.52 7.91
CA GLY A 555 -18.92 16.78 8.56
C GLY A 555 -19.07 17.46 9.92
N ALA A 556 -17.95 17.72 10.58
CA ALA A 556 -17.91 18.51 11.80
C ALA A 556 -16.82 19.59 11.72
N MET A 557 -16.99 20.64 12.52
CA MET A 557 -16.08 21.77 12.54
C MET A 557 -15.80 22.22 13.97
N LEU A 558 -14.61 22.80 14.15
CA LEU A 558 -14.22 23.47 15.38
C LEU A 558 -14.78 24.90 15.40
N THR A 559 -15.51 25.21 16.47
CA THR A 559 -16.18 26.49 16.66
C THR A 559 -15.83 27.13 18.00
N ASN A 560 -16.26 28.39 18.18
CA ASN A 560 -15.96 29.20 19.37
C ASN A 560 -14.47 29.48 19.56
N ILE A 561 -13.70 29.48 18.47
CA ILE A 561 -12.28 29.85 18.42
C ILE A 561 -12.10 31.30 18.86
N ARG A 562 -11.18 31.50 19.81
CA ARG A 562 -10.90 32.77 20.51
C ARG A 562 -9.40 32.91 20.74
N HIS A 563 -8.96 34.14 20.94
CA HIS A 563 -7.56 34.45 21.25
C HIS A 563 -7.04 33.62 22.43
N GLY A 564 -5.89 32.98 22.24
CA GLY A 564 -5.19 32.13 23.20
C GLY A 564 -5.75 30.72 23.36
N THR A 565 -6.73 30.31 22.54
CA THR A 565 -7.16 28.90 22.46
C THR A 565 -6.31 28.15 21.44
N HIS A 566 -6.21 26.83 21.57
CA HIS A 566 -5.47 25.98 20.64
C HIS A 566 -6.11 24.60 20.50
N VAL A 567 -5.72 23.91 19.42
CA VAL A 567 -5.85 22.45 19.27
C VAL A 567 -4.47 21.82 19.10
N GLU A 568 -4.39 20.53 19.35
CA GLU A 568 -3.20 19.68 19.33
C GLU A 568 -3.43 18.50 18.37
N TYR A 569 -2.44 18.23 17.54
CA TYR A 569 -2.27 16.99 16.81
C TYR A 569 -0.95 16.38 17.27
N ALA A 570 -1.03 15.27 17.98
CA ALA A 570 0.14 14.62 18.54
C ALA A 570 0.88 13.84 17.45
N ASN A 571 2.21 13.73 17.62
CA ASN A 571 3.07 12.82 16.85
C ASN A 571 2.93 12.99 15.31
N VAL A 572 2.99 14.24 14.85
CA VAL A 572 3.02 14.62 13.45
C VAL A 572 4.41 14.32 12.89
N ASN A 573 4.45 13.55 11.80
CA ASN A 573 5.67 13.21 11.10
C ASN A 573 5.95 14.19 9.97
N PHE A 574 6.86 15.13 10.21
CA PHE A 574 7.39 16.02 9.19
C PHE A 574 8.63 15.42 8.50
N ALA A 575 9.26 14.40 9.09
CA ALA A 575 10.43 13.69 8.60
C ALA A 575 11.57 14.63 8.17
N ASP A 576 11.92 14.69 6.87
CA ASP A 576 12.98 15.54 6.34
C ASP A 576 12.52 16.96 5.95
N GLY A 577 11.28 17.33 6.26
CA GLY A 577 10.73 18.65 5.96
C GLY A 577 10.31 18.87 4.51
N SER A 578 10.33 17.84 3.66
CA SER A 578 9.85 17.94 2.28
C SER A 578 8.50 17.25 2.13
N ALA A 579 7.56 17.80 1.37
CA ALA A 579 6.31 17.11 1.06
C ALA A 579 6.51 16.08 -0.08
N ALA A 580 7.23 16.45 -1.14
CA ALA A 580 7.55 15.60 -2.29
C ALA A 580 8.68 14.59 -2.05
N GLY A 581 9.36 14.67 -0.91
CA GLY A 581 10.40 13.72 -0.57
C GLY A 581 11.71 13.84 -1.38
N PHE A 582 12.02 15.02 -1.91
CA PHE A 582 13.27 15.28 -2.62
C PHE A 582 14.16 16.30 -1.89
N LEU A 583 15.48 16.06 -1.99
CA LEU A 583 16.50 16.91 -1.36
C LEU A 583 16.50 18.34 -1.87
N ASP A 584 16.20 18.55 -3.15
CA ASP A 584 16.14 19.87 -3.78
C ASP A 584 14.81 20.60 -3.52
N GLN A 585 13.82 19.92 -2.93
CA GLN A 585 12.53 20.46 -2.50
C GLN A 585 12.40 20.52 -0.97
N LYS A 586 13.52 20.36 -0.23
CA LYS A 586 13.56 20.58 1.22
C LYS A 586 13.15 22.03 1.53
N GLY A 587 12.12 22.20 2.37
CA GLY A 587 11.56 23.50 2.73
C GLY A 587 10.36 23.96 1.89
N GLU A 588 9.93 23.18 0.90
CA GLU A 588 8.68 23.40 0.15
C GLU A 588 7.54 22.61 0.82
N LEU A 589 7.21 22.94 2.06
CA LEU A 589 6.05 22.36 2.76
C LEU A 589 5.07 23.47 3.08
N ARG A 590 3.90 23.42 2.43
CA ARG A 590 2.85 24.41 2.66
C ARG A 590 1.71 23.81 3.46
N MET A 591 1.23 24.56 4.44
CA MET A 591 0.06 24.18 5.23
C MET A 591 -1.14 25.04 4.83
N HIS A 592 -2.30 24.39 4.69
CA HIS A 592 -3.57 24.98 4.31
C HIS A 592 -4.58 24.76 5.43
N ALA A 593 -5.32 25.81 5.82
CA ALA A 593 -6.42 25.69 6.75
C ALA A 593 -7.72 26.15 6.10
N ARG A 594 -8.75 25.29 6.13
CA ARG A 594 -10.09 25.62 5.67
C ARG A 594 -10.88 26.25 6.81
N VAL A 595 -11.18 27.55 6.67
CA VAL A 595 -11.76 28.38 7.73
C VAL A 595 -13.02 29.09 7.28
N ALA A 596 -13.94 29.32 8.21
CA ALA A 596 -15.14 30.11 8.01
C ALA A 596 -14.98 31.45 8.77
N PRO A 597 -14.56 32.54 8.11
CA PRO A 597 -14.13 33.75 8.81
C PRO A 597 -15.28 34.50 9.48
N MET A 598 -15.02 35.12 10.64
CA MET A 598 -15.95 36.06 11.28
C MET A 598 -15.29 37.41 11.55
N ARG A 599 -14.36 37.47 12.51
CA ARG A 599 -13.66 38.69 12.92
C ARG A 599 -12.19 38.70 12.50
N GLY A 600 -11.73 37.64 11.86
CA GLY A 600 -10.34 37.43 11.51
C GLY A 600 -9.46 37.10 12.72
N GLY A 601 -8.18 36.91 12.45
CA GLY A 601 -7.18 36.51 13.43
C GLY A 601 -5.98 35.85 12.74
N THR A 602 -5.16 35.19 13.53
CA THR A 602 -4.00 34.43 13.05
C THR A 602 -4.05 33.03 13.64
N ILE A 603 -3.65 32.03 12.87
CA ILE A 603 -3.35 30.67 13.35
C ILE A 603 -1.83 30.56 13.37
N GLU A 604 -1.23 30.46 14.55
CA GLU A 604 0.18 30.13 14.70
C GLU A 604 0.33 28.60 14.72
N VAL A 605 1.23 28.05 13.91
CA VAL A 605 1.63 26.65 13.93
C VAL A 605 2.83 26.53 14.88
N ARG A 606 2.63 25.89 16.03
CA ARG A 606 3.64 25.71 17.07
C ARG A 606 3.98 24.25 17.28
N LEU A 607 5.23 23.97 17.63
CA LEU A 607 5.69 22.60 17.92
C LEU A 607 5.90 22.39 19.42
N ASP A 608 5.52 21.21 19.91
CA ASP A 608 5.79 20.62 21.23
C ASP A 608 5.28 21.37 22.48
N ASP A 609 5.01 22.67 22.40
CA ASP A 609 4.39 23.46 23.46
C ASP A 609 3.53 24.61 22.88
N PRO A 610 2.22 24.71 23.22
CA PRO A 610 1.32 25.71 22.64
C PRO A 610 1.56 27.15 23.12
N ARG A 611 2.52 27.40 24.02
CA ARG A 611 2.81 28.74 24.57
C ARG A 611 4.24 29.19 24.29
N ASN A 612 5.18 28.27 24.38
CA ASN A 612 6.62 28.55 24.30
C ASN A 612 7.31 27.78 23.16
N GLY A 613 6.60 26.87 22.51
CA GLY A 613 7.11 26.13 21.37
C GLY A 613 7.46 27.06 20.20
N PRO A 614 8.44 26.67 19.35
CA PRO A 614 8.80 27.45 18.17
C PRO A 614 7.57 27.61 17.27
N VAL A 615 7.44 28.80 16.68
CA VAL A 615 6.41 29.07 15.66
C VAL A 615 7.05 28.77 14.32
N VAL A 616 6.53 27.77 13.61
CA VAL A 616 7.04 27.34 12.31
C VAL A 616 6.15 27.78 11.15
N GLY A 617 5.00 28.41 11.43
CA GLY A 617 4.14 28.98 10.41
C GLY A 617 3.07 29.89 11.01
N GLU A 618 2.60 30.86 10.22
CA GLU A 618 1.50 31.77 10.62
C GLU A 618 0.51 31.94 9.47
N LEU A 619 -0.78 31.67 9.72
CA LEU A 619 -1.86 31.81 8.74
C LEU A 619 -2.75 32.99 9.13
N ASP A 620 -2.78 34.02 8.29
CA ASP A 620 -3.66 35.17 8.48
C ASP A 620 -5.09 34.87 8.01
N VAL A 621 -6.03 34.88 8.94
CA VAL A 621 -7.47 34.73 8.67
C VAL A 621 -8.10 36.12 8.52
N PRO A 622 -8.61 36.48 7.33
CA PRO A 622 -9.25 37.78 7.12
C PRO A 622 -10.53 37.92 7.95
N ALA A 623 -10.94 39.15 8.24
CA ALA A 623 -12.27 39.39 8.79
C ALA A 623 -13.34 39.25 7.70
N ALA A 624 -14.54 38.76 8.05
CA ALA A 624 -15.67 38.76 7.12
C ALA A 624 -16.17 40.19 6.88
N ASP A 625 -16.73 40.44 5.69
CA ASP A 625 -17.27 41.75 5.29
C ASP A 625 -18.37 42.27 6.25
N ASP A 626 -19.18 41.37 6.81
CA ASP A 626 -20.10 41.66 7.93
C ASP A 626 -19.78 40.79 9.16
N PRO A 627 -18.89 41.25 10.08
CA PRO A 627 -18.49 40.50 11.27
C PRO A 627 -19.60 40.40 12.33
N HIS A 628 -20.77 41.02 12.09
CA HIS A 628 -21.93 41.03 12.97
C HIS A 628 -23.12 40.23 12.44
N ALA A 629 -23.11 39.81 11.16
CA ALA A 629 -24.11 38.91 10.59
C ALA A 629 -24.21 37.61 11.43
N CYS A 630 -23.07 37.10 11.90
CA CYS A 630 -22.97 35.86 12.67
C CYS A 630 -23.01 36.04 14.21
N ALA A 631 -23.22 37.27 14.71
CA ALA A 631 -23.19 37.58 16.15
C ALA A 631 -24.58 37.58 16.83
N ARG A 632 -25.66 37.22 16.11
CA ARG A 632 -27.03 37.26 16.65
C ARG A 632 -27.41 35.93 17.32
N PRO A 633 -27.90 35.93 18.57
CA PRO A 633 -28.18 34.70 19.33
C PRO A 633 -29.30 33.80 18.76
N TRP A 634 -30.06 34.28 17.77
CA TRP A 634 -31.18 33.57 17.11
C TRP A 634 -30.89 33.21 15.65
N ALA A 635 -29.75 33.61 15.09
CA ALA A 635 -29.32 33.12 13.79
C ALA A 635 -28.68 31.74 14.01
N GLY A 636 -29.48 30.69 13.90
CA GLY A 636 -28.95 29.35 13.69
C GLY A 636 -28.12 29.36 12.41
N TRP A 637 -26.89 28.84 12.51
CA TRP A 637 -25.94 28.58 11.42
C TRP A 637 -25.74 29.73 10.41
N CYS A 638 -24.59 30.41 10.51
CA CYS A 638 -24.20 31.47 9.58
C CYS A 638 -23.26 30.84 8.54
N PRO A 639 -23.63 30.71 7.26
CA PRO A 639 -22.66 30.34 6.23
C PRO A 639 -21.79 31.57 5.97
N SER A 640 -20.75 31.76 6.78
CA SER A 640 -19.56 32.43 6.24
C SER A 640 -18.98 31.45 5.24
N GLU A 641 -18.83 31.89 3.99
CA GLU A 641 -18.17 31.11 2.93
C GLU A 641 -16.85 30.55 3.46
N TRP A 642 -16.66 29.25 3.29
CA TRP A 642 -15.40 28.59 3.64
C TRP A 642 -14.32 29.11 2.68
N ILE A 643 -13.20 29.54 3.24
CA ILE A 643 -12.01 29.93 2.49
C ILE A 643 -10.82 29.11 2.94
N THR A 644 -9.82 28.99 2.08
CA THR A 644 -8.52 28.41 2.42
C THR A 644 -7.53 29.54 2.69
N VAL A 645 -6.90 29.50 3.87
CA VAL A 645 -5.71 30.32 4.19
C VAL A 645 -4.49 29.42 4.23
N SER A 646 -3.30 29.95 3.98
CA SER A 646 -2.11 29.10 3.80
C SER A 646 -0.83 29.80 4.23
N THR A 647 0.15 29.02 4.66
CA THR A 647 1.49 29.48 5.05
C THR A 647 2.52 28.43 4.74
N ASP A 648 3.76 28.85 4.52
CA ASP A 648 4.89 27.93 4.40
C ASP A 648 5.31 27.50 5.81
N ILE A 649 5.70 26.25 5.97
CA ILE A 649 6.20 25.71 7.23
C ILE A 649 7.73 25.76 7.21
N ASP A 650 8.30 26.34 8.25
CA ASP A 650 9.73 26.28 8.50
C ASP A 650 10.12 24.85 8.88
N THR A 651 10.85 24.19 7.99
CA THR A 651 11.30 22.81 8.16
C THR A 651 12.82 22.72 8.33
N ASP A 652 13.48 23.78 8.80
CA ASP A 652 14.91 23.74 9.11
C ASP A 652 15.22 22.64 10.14
N PRO A 653 16.28 21.83 9.94
CA PRO A 653 16.64 20.76 10.87
C PRO A 653 17.15 21.22 12.24
N ASP A 654 17.58 22.48 12.39
CA ASP A 654 18.13 23.00 13.65
C ASP A 654 17.05 23.61 14.56
N ASP A 655 16.07 24.33 13.99
CA ASP A 655 15.03 25.04 14.75
C ASP A 655 13.61 25.03 14.15
N GLY A 656 13.40 24.30 13.04
CA GLY A 656 12.11 24.12 12.38
C GLY A 656 11.42 22.79 12.69
N ALA A 657 10.51 22.39 11.81
CA ALA A 657 9.67 21.19 11.92
C ALA A 657 10.34 19.91 11.38
N TYR A 658 11.61 19.64 11.69
CA TYR A 658 12.27 18.41 11.24
C TYR A 658 12.00 17.25 12.20
N GLY A 659 11.58 16.09 11.68
CA GLY A 659 11.30 14.87 12.45
C GLY A 659 9.86 14.81 12.96
N PHE A 660 9.69 14.28 14.18
CA PHE A 660 8.38 14.04 14.80
C PHE A 660 8.09 15.07 15.90
N HIS A 661 6.92 15.69 15.85
CA HIS A 661 6.51 16.73 16.80
C HIS A 661 5.04 16.64 17.20
N ASP A 662 4.70 17.16 18.37
CA ASP A 662 3.31 17.52 18.66
C ASP A 662 3.02 18.88 18.01
N MET A 663 2.07 18.94 17.08
CA MET A 663 1.71 20.17 16.39
C MET A 663 0.52 20.85 17.06
N TYR A 664 0.67 22.12 17.41
CA TYR A 664 -0.37 22.96 17.99
C TYR A 664 -0.80 24.05 17.01
N LEU A 665 -2.10 24.18 16.78
CA LEU A 665 -2.68 25.34 16.11
C LEU A 665 -3.16 26.33 17.17
N VAL A 666 -2.43 27.44 17.35
CA VAL A 666 -2.71 28.46 18.37
C VAL A 666 -3.39 29.66 17.74
N PHE A 667 -4.56 30.01 18.27
CA PHE A 667 -5.43 31.02 17.67
C PHE A 667 -5.21 32.38 18.31
N GLU A 668 -4.75 33.36 17.55
CA GLU A 668 -4.30 34.67 18.01
C GLU A 668 -5.08 35.84 17.39
N ASN A 669 -5.22 36.96 18.13
CA ASN A 669 -5.96 38.14 17.65
C ASN A 669 -5.40 39.46 18.18
N HIS A 670 -5.22 40.45 17.30
CA HIS A 670 -4.77 41.79 17.63
C HIS A 670 -5.82 42.88 17.27
N PRO A 671 -6.35 43.65 18.25
CA PRO A 671 -6.11 43.61 19.69
C PRO A 671 -6.86 42.47 20.41
N ARG A 672 -6.28 41.98 21.52
CA ARG A 672 -6.74 40.85 22.36
C ARG A 672 -8.17 40.97 22.88
N ALA A 673 -9.15 40.80 22.00
CA ALA A 673 -10.56 40.79 22.32
C ALA A 673 -11.02 39.33 22.48
N ASN A 674 -11.69 39.02 23.60
CA ASN A 674 -12.29 37.70 23.81
C ASN A 674 -13.58 37.56 22.97
N LEU A 675 -13.43 37.49 21.65
CA LEU A 675 -14.49 37.39 20.66
C LEU A 675 -14.26 36.16 19.79
N LYS A 676 -15.35 35.61 19.23
CA LYS A 676 -15.26 34.53 18.24
C LYS A 676 -14.57 35.04 16.98
N MET A 677 -13.58 34.31 16.49
CA MET A 677 -12.71 34.74 15.39
C MET A 677 -13.12 34.12 14.05
N PHE A 678 -13.24 32.80 14.00
CA PHE A 678 -13.63 32.01 12.83
C PHE A 678 -14.06 30.60 13.30
N ASN A 679 -14.54 29.77 12.39
CA ASN A 679 -14.59 28.32 12.55
C ASN A 679 -13.48 27.67 11.72
N LEU A 680 -13.03 26.48 12.10
CA LEU A 680 -12.00 25.70 11.41
C LEU A 680 -12.60 24.34 11.07
N ASP A 681 -12.44 23.91 9.82
CA ASP A 681 -12.87 22.61 9.31
C ASP A 681 -11.71 21.62 9.42
N ALA A 682 -10.71 21.75 8.55
CA ALA A 682 -9.53 20.90 8.55
C ALA A 682 -8.26 21.68 8.21
N VAL A 683 -7.13 21.00 8.43
CA VAL A 683 -5.81 21.41 7.96
C VAL A 683 -5.21 20.32 7.07
N GLU A 684 -4.51 20.72 6.02
CA GLU A 684 -3.86 19.84 5.04
C GLU A 684 -2.51 20.42 4.64
N PHE A 685 -1.64 19.60 4.06
CA PHE A 685 -0.38 20.05 3.49
C PHE A 685 -0.35 19.88 1.97
N SER A 686 0.57 20.60 1.33
CA SER A 686 0.98 20.39 -0.05
C SER A 686 2.46 20.70 -0.23
N ASP A 687 2.98 20.38 -1.41
CA ASP A 687 4.21 20.97 -1.94
C ASP A 687 4.03 22.47 -2.24
#